data_AF-A0A257VBP5-F1
#
_entry.id   AF-A0A257VBP5-F1
#
_cell.length_a   1.000
_cell.length_b   1.000
_cell.length_c   1.000
_cell.angle_alpha   90.00
_cell.angle_beta   90.00
_cell.angle_gamma   90.00
#
_symmetry.space_group_name_H-M   'P 1'
#
loop_
_entity.id
_entity.type
_entity.pdbx_description
1 polymer ?
#
loop_
_entity_poly.entity_id
_entity_poly.type
_entity_poly.pdbx_seq_one_letter_code
_entity_poly.pdbx_strand_id
1 'polypeptide(L)'
;MRLTYAFIFVLLISVVQGFGKTVVFFEKGFPTVDNGEISRTVLERAFAPMNPVFVGLDSLSEKLAAGDLLVLPYGSAFPADAWGVIGDHLRSDNLLVIGGRPLYVPVYRDGAGWRTGTPQNSYSRNIGIMYSYAAPQHGPWALKWDVDAPFFHIKTIDANRVFVNAGFGGSYRGLGFFVDADGDRLAAPVAANDMVYFGQPRRGVYLSFDANPVYWASKDGTELIREAARYASFGGVRVYLDMDNLSLDPGDHVTGSIDVLRGSEPAKLTLELLLGSKLLEKRRMDCGSSLHEAIGLTQRLQKPGMYTVRAVLSMGDTVFDQYTSGVEVRQPGLLDSGQRLETGDNYFRLGGKPYLPVGVNYFSTDPHGRAFFVGQSIGGNPFIWERDFADMERNGLTMVRTGIWANRLRYLEQVSGASSQRLLNAIEAYLDAAARHHMQVIFTFFAFNPGVELQTGRGSGHEVMVGGSNPYVDPMSMNIEETYVRSIVSRFKNVPFLSYDLINEPSYSNIEHIWKGNSPSGGPAETSAWQKWLEDRYGTIDSLAGVWHVPAAELGSFDKVQLPDYNEIQQARDNNAMSVRAVDYNLFAQHAFNDWTNNMIKTIRSTGSTQAVTVGQDEGGVTNRLLDQFIAESDVTYTCNHTWWQDDALLWDSVVPKTPEKPNLV
;
A
#
# COMPACT_ATOMS: atom_id res chain seq x y z
N MET A 1 31.39 -59.33 44.29
CA MET A 1 32.20 -58.51 43.35
C MET A 1 31.91 -58.98 41.93
N ARG A 2 31.09 -58.23 41.18
CA ARG A 2 31.01 -58.15 39.71
C ARG A 2 29.84 -57.21 39.38
N LEU A 3 30.17 -55.96 39.07
CA LEU A 3 29.24 -54.97 38.51
C LEU A 3 28.99 -55.33 37.04
N THR A 4 27.72 -55.35 36.65
CA THR A 4 27.29 -55.45 35.26
C THR A 4 26.92 -54.03 34.79
N TYR A 5 27.72 -53.46 33.89
CA TYR A 5 27.38 -52.21 33.21
C TYR A 5 26.51 -52.52 31.98
N ALA A 6 25.26 -52.07 31.99
CA ALA A 6 24.42 -52.00 30.80
C ALA A 6 24.61 -50.63 30.15
N PHE A 7 25.23 -50.61 28.96
CA PHE A 7 25.30 -49.41 28.11
C PHE A 7 23.93 -49.20 27.45
N ILE A 8 23.24 -48.12 27.81
CA ILE A 8 22.08 -47.62 27.07
C ILE A 8 22.61 -46.72 25.95
N PHE A 9 22.50 -47.18 24.71
CA PHE A 9 22.68 -46.35 23.53
C PHE A 9 21.43 -45.47 23.36
N VAL A 10 21.54 -44.19 23.71
CA VAL A 10 20.55 -43.18 23.33
C VAL A 10 20.79 -42.84 21.86
N LEU A 11 20.00 -43.42 20.97
CA LEU A 11 19.92 -42.98 19.58
C LEU A 11 19.19 -41.63 19.57
N LEU A 12 19.95 -40.53 19.47
CA LEU A 12 19.43 -39.23 19.05
C LEU A 12 18.99 -39.37 17.59
N ILE A 13 17.74 -39.79 17.38
CA ILE A 13 17.08 -39.67 16.08
C ILE A 13 16.76 -38.18 15.93
N SER A 14 17.67 -37.44 15.30
CA SER A 14 17.32 -36.17 14.69
C SER A 14 16.28 -36.47 13.60
N VAL A 15 15.02 -36.14 13.87
CA VAL A 15 13.96 -36.14 12.86
C VAL A 15 14.38 -35.11 11.81
N VAL A 16 14.90 -35.59 10.68
CA VAL A 16 15.10 -34.76 9.49
C VAL A 16 13.71 -34.42 8.98
N GLN A 17 13.25 -33.20 9.25
CA GLN A 17 11.98 -32.68 8.73
C GLN A 17 12.02 -32.67 7.20
N GLY A 18 10.94 -33.10 6.56
CA GLY A 18 10.84 -33.34 5.12
C GLY A 18 10.77 -32.07 4.29
N PHE A 19 11.89 -31.36 4.15
CA PHE A 19 12.03 -30.30 3.15
C PHE A 19 12.57 -30.86 1.83
N GLY A 20 12.23 -30.20 0.72
CA GLY A 20 12.88 -30.43 -0.57
C GLY A 20 14.40 -30.17 -0.51
N LYS A 21 15.12 -30.58 -1.55
CA LYS A 21 16.57 -30.42 -1.61
C LYS A 21 16.93 -28.95 -1.80
N THR A 22 18.13 -28.58 -1.35
CA THR A 22 18.72 -27.29 -1.70
C THR A 22 19.50 -27.44 -3.00
N VAL A 23 18.92 -27.05 -4.13
CA VAL A 23 19.54 -27.12 -5.46
C VAL A 23 20.30 -25.82 -5.71
N VAL A 24 21.63 -25.91 -5.75
CA VAL A 24 22.52 -24.76 -5.95
C VAL A 24 23.02 -24.76 -7.38
N PHE A 25 22.61 -23.76 -8.17
CA PHE A 25 23.22 -23.55 -9.48
C PHE A 25 24.67 -23.12 -9.27
N PHE A 26 25.62 -23.96 -9.70
CA PHE A 26 27.05 -23.69 -9.58
C PHE A 26 27.78 -24.27 -10.79
N GLU A 27 28.29 -23.38 -11.62
CA GLU A 27 28.85 -23.70 -12.92
C GLU A 27 30.24 -23.08 -13.08
N LYS A 28 31.18 -23.84 -13.66
CA LYS A 28 32.57 -23.41 -13.73
C LYS A 28 32.71 -22.25 -14.73
N GLY A 29 33.34 -21.17 -14.29
CA GLY A 29 33.58 -19.99 -15.11
C GLY A 29 32.34 -19.13 -15.36
N PHE A 30 31.19 -19.47 -14.76
CA PHE A 30 30.00 -18.64 -14.83
C PHE A 30 30.26 -17.28 -14.14
N PRO A 31 29.94 -16.14 -14.78
CA PRO A 31 30.29 -14.83 -14.28
C PRO A 31 29.44 -14.44 -13.06
N THR A 32 30.08 -13.81 -12.08
CA THR A 32 29.42 -13.10 -10.98
C THR A 32 29.30 -11.62 -11.35
N VAL A 33 28.12 -11.02 -11.18
CA VAL A 33 27.89 -9.59 -11.46
C VAL A 33 27.29 -8.93 -10.23
N ASP A 34 27.75 -7.73 -9.88
CA ASP A 34 27.37 -7.02 -8.64
C ASP A 34 27.47 -7.91 -7.39
N ASN A 35 28.52 -8.73 -7.29
CA ASN A 35 28.87 -9.47 -6.08
C ASN A 35 30.32 -9.96 -6.15
N GLY A 36 30.93 -10.24 -5.00
CA GLY A 36 32.16 -11.04 -4.94
C GLY A 36 31.88 -12.51 -5.22
N GLU A 37 32.84 -13.21 -5.85
CA GLU A 37 32.73 -14.66 -6.07
C GLU A 37 32.59 -15.41 -4.74
N ILE A 38 31.59 -16.29 -4.67
CA ILE A 38 31.37 -17.19 -3.52
C ILE A 38 31.85 -18.58 -3.92
N SER A 39 32.91 -19.05 -3.27
CA SER A 39 33.48 -20.36 -3.61
C SER A 39 32.54 -21.51 -3.25
N ARG A 40 32.65 -22.62 -3.98
CA ARG A 40 31.91 -23.85 -3.70
C ARG A 40 32.06 -24.32 -2.26
N THR A 41 33.27 -24.22 -1.69
CA THR A 41 33.55 -24.61 -0.30
C THR A 41 32.76 -23.78 0.72
N VAL A 42 32.55 -22.49 0.45
CA VAL A 42 31.72 -21.62 1.31
C VAL A 42 30.25 -22.07 1.23
N LEU A 43 29.73 -22.32 0.03
CA LEU A 43 28.36 -22.79 -0.17
C LEU A 43 28.12 -24.18 0.44
N GLU A 44 29.06 -25.11 0.28
CA GLU A 44 29.02 -26.45 0.91
C GLU A 44 28.96 -26.33 2.44
N ARG A 45 29.74 -25.42 3.02
CA ARG A 45 29.71 -25.16 4.47
C ARG A 45 28.42 -24.50 4.93
N ALA A 46 27.89 -23.55 4.15
CA ALA A 46 26.65 -22.86 4.48
C ALA A 46 25.47 -23.83 4.47
N PHE A 47 25.38 -24.66 3.43
CA PHE A 47 24.26 -25.56 3.18
C PHE A 47 24.44 -26.98 3.71
N ALA A 48 25.54 -27.32 4.37
CA ALA A 48 25.77 -28.65 4.97
C ALA A 48 24.53 -29.26 5.70
N PRO A 49 23.74 -28.51 6.49
CA PRO A 49 22.56 -29.08 7.16
C PRO A 49 21.31 -29.25 6.26
N MET A 50 21.38 -28.89 4.97
CA MET A 50 20.23 -28.78 4.07
C MET A 50 20.33 -29.66 2.81
N ASN A 51 21.15 -30.72 2.86
CA ASN A 51 21.34 -31.70 1.77
C ASN A 51 21.56 -31.03 0.39
N PRO A 52 22.63 -30.24 0.22
CA PRO A 52 22.81 -29.44 -0.98
C PRO A 52 23.16 -30.31 -2.20
N VAL A 53 22.58 -29.97 -3.34
CA VAL A 53 22.88 -30.57 -4.64
C VAL A 53 23.38 -29.47 -5.56
N PHE A 54 24.67 -29.54 -5.93
CA PHE A 54 25.28 -28.59 -6.86
C PHE A 54 25.07 -29.03 -8.29
N VAL A 55 24.50 -28.16 -9.11
CA VAL A 55 24.09 -28.46 -10.49
C VAL A 55 24.63 -27.41 -11.45
N GLY A 56 25.12 -27.89 -12.59
CA GLY A 56 25.49 -27.06 -13.73
C GLY A 56 24.33 -26.85 -14.69
N LEU A 57 24.55 -26.05 -15.74
CA LEU A 57 23.52 -25.68 -16.72
C LEU A 57 22.82 -26.89 -17.33
N ASP A 58 23.60 -27.87 -17.78
CA ASP A 58 23.07 -29.04 -18.52
C ASP A 58 22.31 -30.03 -17.62
N SER A 59 22.52 -29.97 -16.30
CA SER A 59 21.90 -30.88 -15.33
C SER A 59 20.73 -30.27 -14.56
N LEU A 60 20.51 -28.96 -14.68
CA LEU A 60 19.54 -28.23 -13.86
C LEU A 60 18.11 -28.75 -14.06
N SER A 61 17.70 -28.99 -15.32
CA SER A 61 16.36 -29.50 -15.64
C SER A 61 16.08 -30.90 -15.09
N GLU A 62 17.10 -31.74 -14.95
CA GLU A 62 16.95 -33.10 -14.44
C GLU A 62 16.90 -33.14 -12.90
N LYS A 63 17.61 -32.22 -12.25
CA LYS A 63 17.85 -32.25 -10.81
C LYS A 63 16.94 -31.33 -10.00
N LEU A 64 16.36 -30.31 -10.62
CA LEU A 64 15.42 -29.40 -9.97
C LEU A 64 14.00 -29.99 -10.00
N ALA A 65 13.46 -30.30 -8.82
CA ALA A 65 12.11 -30.84 -8.67
C ALA A 65 11.19 -29.89 -7.90
N ALA A 66 9.88 -30.14 -7.98
CA ALA A 66 8.89 -29.43 -7.18
C ALA A 66 9.17 -29.61 -5.68
N GLY A 67 9.02 -28.53 -4.91
CA GLY A 67 9.34 -28.45 -3.48
C GLY A 67 10.80 -28.11 -3.17
N ASP A 68 11.71 -28.15 -4.16
CA ASP A 68 13.12 -27.81 -3.94
C ASP A 68 13.34 -26.29 -3.78
N LEU A 69 14.39 -25.92 -3.05
CA LEU A 69 14.91 -24.56 -3.01
C LEU A 69 15.93 -24.38 -4.13
N LEU A 70 15.69 -23.44 -5.05
CA LEU A 70 16.69 -23.01 -6.03
C LEU A 70 17.57 -21.90 -5.43
N VAL A 71 18.88 -22.06 -5.46
CA VAL A 71 19.87 -21.06 -5.02
C VAL A 71 20.68 -20.54 -6.21
N LEU A 72 20.72 -19.21 -6.35
CA LEU A 72 21.53 -18.49 -7.34
C LEU A 72 22.62 -17.65 -6.64
N PRO A 73 23.89 -18.10 -6.63
CA PRO A 73 24.97 -17.46 -5.87
C PRO A 73 25.80 -16.40 -6.64
N TYR A 74 25.31 -15.91 -7.78
CA TYR A 74 26.08 -15.12 -8.75
C TYR A 74 25.75 -13.62 -8.76
N GLY A 75 25.15 -13.11 -7.69
CA GLY A 75 24.72 -11.73 -7.60
C GLY A 75 23.59 -11.42 -8.58
N SER A 76 23.78 -10.41 -9.41
CA SER A 76 22.85 -10.01 -10.47
C SER A 76 22.75 -11.02 -11.63
N ALA A 77 23.72 -11.93 -11.77
CA ALA A 77 23.80 -12.85 -12.90
C ALA A 77 22.97 -14.13 -12.72
N PHE A 78 22.32 -14.60 -13.80
CA PHE A 78 21.55 -15.85 -13.81
C PHE A 78 21.60 -16.56 -15.19
N PRO A 79 21.45 -17.89 -15.26
CA PRO A 79 21.60 -18.64 -16.51
C PRO A 79 20.34 -18.51 -17.38
N ALA A 80 20.38 -17.62 -18.37
CA ALA A 80 19.24 -17.35 -19.23
C ALA A 80 18.90 -18.53 -20.16
N ASP A 81 19.87 -19.36 -20.53
CA ASP A 81 19.64 -20.58 -21.30
C ASP A 81 18.73 -21.59 -20.57
N ALA A 82 18.71 -21.56 -19.23
CA ALA A 82 17.84 -22.40 -18.41
C ALA A 82 16.55 -21.69 -17.97
N TRP A 83 16.22 -20.53 -18.56
CA TRP A 83 15.08 -19.73 -18.10
C TRP A 83 13.75 -20.48 -18.18
N GLY A 84 13.54 -21.37 -19.15
CA GLY A 84 12.31 -22.17 -19.22
C GLY A 84 12.07 -22.96 -17.92
N VAL A 85 13.10 -23.69 -17.47
CA VAL A 85 13.06 -24.50 -16.24
C VAL A 85 12.96 -23.62 -14.99
N ILE A 86 13.77 -22.56 -14.93
CA ILE A 86 13.77 -21.64 -13.78
C ILE A 86 12.41 -20.94 -13.68
N GLY A 87 11.89 -20.41 -14.80
CA GLY A 87 10.61 -19.74 -14.85
C GLY A 87 9.46 -20.66 -14.44
N ASP A 88 9.47 -21.93 -14.87
CA ASP A 88 8.47 -22.92 -14.45
C ASP A 88 8.56 -23.22 -12.95
N HIS A 89 9.77 -23.44 -12.41
CA HIS A 89 10.00 -23.63 -10.96
C HIS A 89 9.49 -22.43 -10.14
N LEU A 90 9.81 -21.22 -10.59
CA LEU A 90 9.40 -19.98 -9.93
C LEU A 90 7.88 -19.73 -9.98
N ARG A 91 7.07 -20.59 -10.62
CA ARG A 91 5.59 -20.56 -10.51
C ARG A 91 5.05 -21.36 -9.33
N SER A 92 5.84 -22.21 -8.70
CA SER A 92 5.36 -23.06 -7.59
C SER A 92 6.29 -23.09 -6.39
N ASP A 93 7.56 -22.71 -6.55
CA ASP A 93 8.60 -23.10 -5.61
C ASP A 93 9.54 -21.96 -5.22
N ASN A 94 10.49 -22.28 -4.33
CA ASN A 94 11.25 -21.31 -3.56
C ASN A 94 12.55 -20.90 -4.24
N LEU A 95 12.97 -19.66 -3.96
CA LEU A 95 14.18 -19.04 -4.52
C LEU A 95 15.01 -18.36 -3.44
N LEU A 96 16.32 -18.55 -3.49
CA LEU A 96 17.30 -17.72 -2.81
C LEU A 96 18.25 -17.11 -3.84
N VAL A 97 18.34 -15.78 -3.88
CA VAL A 97 19.40 -15.07 -4.62
C VAL A 97 20.41 -14.49 -3.64
N ILE A 98 21.68 -14.82 -3.84
CA ILE A 98 22.78 -14.35 -3.00
C ILE A 98 23.54 -13.25 -3.75
N GLY A 99 23.32 -12.02 -3.29
CA GLY A 99 23.98 -10.83 -3.76
C GLY A 99 23.24 -10.09 -4.87
N GLY A 100 23.64 -8.84 -5.11
CA GLY A 100 23.27 -8.09 -6.31
C GLY A 100 21.76 -7.84 -6.47
N ARG A 101 21.33 -7.72 -7.73
CA ARG A 101 19.94 -7.47 -8.13
C ARG A 101 19.30 -8.76 -8.66
N PRO A 102 18.26 -9.32 -8.02
CA PRO A 102 17.69 -10.60 -8.42
C PRO A 102 17.28 -10.66 -9.89
N LEU A 103 17.79 -11.66 -10.62
CA LEU A 103 17.45 -11.95 -12.02
C LEU A 103 17.64 -10.76 -12.98
N TYR A 104 18.69 -9.96 -12.78
CA TYR A 104 18.88 -8.70 -13.53
C TYR A 104 19.78 -8.84 -14.77
N VAL A 105 20.84 -9.65 -14.71
CA VAL A 105 21.82 -9.81 -15.79
C VAL A 105 21.73 -11.22 -16.37
N PRO A 106 21.10 -11.41 -17.55
CA PRO A 106 21.03 -12.72 -18.19
C PRO A 106 22.42 -13.14 -18.66
N VAL A 107 22.76 -14.41 -18.49
CA VAL A 107 24.03 -15.00 -18.99
C VAL A 107 23.73 -16.18 -19.90
N TYR A 108 24.43 -16.23 -21.02
CA TYR A 108 24.30 -17.26 -22.05
C TYR A 108 25.62 -18.02 -22.22
N ARG A 109 25.54 -19.30 -22.55
CA ARG A 109 26.65 -20.12 -23.03
C ARG A 109 26.71 -20.05 -24.55
N ASP A 110 27.84 -19.62 -25.09
CA ASP A 110 28.13 -19.69 -26.52
C ASP A 110 29.42 -20.49 -26.79
N GLY A 111 29.81 -20.59 -28.06
CA GLY A 111 31.00 -21.36 -28.47
C GLY A 111 32.33 -20.83 -27.90
N ALA A 112 32.35 -19.62 -27.32
CA ALA A 112 33.53 -18.99 -26.72
C ALA A 112 33.50 -19.01 -25.17
N GLY A 113 32.41 -19.47 -24.55
CA GLY A 113 32.26 -19.57 -23.09
C GLY A 113 31.00 -18.89 -22.60
N TRP A 114 31.11 -18.13 -21.51
CA TRP A 114 30.00 -17.40 -20.90
C TRP A 114 29.97 -15.95 -21.35
N ARG A 115 28.79 -15.48 -21.78
CA ARG A 115 28.58 -14.11 -22.21
C ARG A 115 27.40 -13.49 -21.47
N THR A 116 27.63 -12.34 -20.84
CA THR A 116 26.57 -11.52 -20.23
C THR A 116 25.75 -10.83 -21.31
N GLY A 117 24.42 -10.85 -21.17
CA GLY A 117 23.49 -10.06 -21.96
C GLY A 117 23.23 -8.68 -21.35
N THR A 118 22.27 -7.96 -21.93
CA THR A 118 21.87 -6.62 -21.47
C THR A 118 21.15 -6.71 -20.11
N PRO A 119 21.56 -5.93 -19.10
CA PRO A 119 20.84 -5.85 -17.83
C PRO A 119 19.39 -5.38 -17.98
N GLN A 120 18.43 -6.07 -17.35
CA GLN A 120 17.00 -5.82 -17.52
C GLN A 120 16.15 -6.41 -16.38
N ASN A 121 14.99 -5.80 -16.06
CA ASN A 121 14.07 -6.30 -15.03
C ASN A 121 12.98 -7.25 -15.59
N SER A 122 13.02 -7.61 -16.88
CA SER A 122 11.99 -8.46 -17.51
C SER A 122 11.84 -9.83 -16.82
N TYR A 123 12.96 -10.41 -16.37
CA TYR A 123 12.98 -11.68 -15.65
C TYR A 123 12.53 -11.53 -14.20
N SER A 124 13.05 -10.53 -13.48
CA SER A 124 12.69 -10.25 -12.08
C SER A 124 11.19 -9.92 -11.91
N ARG A 125 10.52 -9.40 -12.94
CA ARG A 125 9.07 -9.19 -12.93
C ARG A 125 8.27 -10.48 -12.71
N ASN A 126 8.80 -11.65 -13.09
CA ASN A 126 8.15 -12.95 -12.86
C ASN A 126 8.13 -13.35 -11.37
N ILE A 127 8.99 -12.76 -10.55
CA ILE A 127 9.03 -12.94 -9.09
C ILE A 127 8.50 -11.71 -8.35
N GLY A 128 7.78 -10.84 -9.07
CA GLY A 128 7.15 -9.64 -8.53
C GLY A 128 8.10 -8.48 -8.29
N ILE A 129 9.33 -8.46 -8.80
CA ILE A 129 10.24 -7.31 -8.70
C ILE A 129 10.18 -6.50 -10.00
N MET A 130 9.52 -5.33 -9.96
CA MET A 130 9.27 -4.49 -11.14
C MET A 130 10.49 -3.67 -11.54
N TYR A 131 11.15 -3.11 -10.54
CA TYR A 131 12.34 -2.30 -10.67
C TYR A 131 13.34 -2.68 -9.59
N SER A 132 14.62 -2.45 -9.88
CA SER A 132 15.68 -2.51 -8.88
C SER A 132 16.69 -1.40 -9.16
N TYR A 133 17.38 -0.93 -8.13
CA TYR A 133 18.41 0.11 -8.26
C TYR A 133 19.33 0.09 -7.03
N ALA A 134 20.54 0.64 -7.16
CA ALA A 134 21.43 0.80 -6.02
C ALA A 134 20.90 1.92 -5.10
N ALA A 135 20.77 1.63 -3.82
CA ALA A 135 20.39 2.62 -2.82
C ALA A 135 21.48 3.70 -2.72
N PRO A 136 21.12 5.01 -2.74
CA PRO A 136 22.08 6.10 -2.60
C PRO A 136 22.47 6.29 -1.13
N GLN A 137 23.12 5.28 -0.53
CA GLN A 137 23.50 5.29 0.88
C GLN A 137 24.94 4.85 1.09
N HIS A 138 25.58 5.42 2.12
CA HIS A 138 26.95 5.08 2.52
C HIS A 138 27.04 5.00 4.05
N GLY A 139 27.94 4.14 4.54
CA GLY A 139 28.12 3.91 5.98
C GLY A 139 28.83 5.07 6.70
N PRO A 140 28.98 4.96 8.03
CA PRO A 140 28.75 3.74 8.82
C PRO A 140 27.28 3.48 9.17
N TRP A 141 26.90 2.20 9.26
CA TRP A 141 25.57 1.74 9.63
C TRP A 141 25.64 0.54 10.59
N ALA A 142 24.56 0.28 11.31
CA ALA A 142 24.35 -0.95 12.06
C ALA A 142 23.27 -1.81 11.40
N LEU A 143 23.33 -3.13 11.58
CA LEU A 143 22.26 -4.04 11.14
C LEU A 143 21.22 -4.20 12.25
N LYS A 144 19.94 -4.01 11.92
CA LYS A 144 18.81 -4.37 12.78
C LYS A 144 17.84 -5.28 12.02
N TRP A 145 17.50 -6.42 12.62
CA TRP A 145 16.45 -7.30 12.13
C TRP A 145 15.08 -6.73 12.45
N ASP A 146 14.13 -6.93 11.54
CA ASP A 146 12.73 -6.59 11.79
C ASP A 146 12.16 -7.48 12.91
N VAL A 147 11.18 -6.96 13.66
CA VAL A 147 10.57 -7.67 14.78
C VAL A 147 9.92 -8.99 14.35
N ASP A 148 9.45 -9.05 13.10
CA ASP A 148 8.84 -10.22 12.48
C ASP A 148 9.86 -11.13 11.77
N ALA A 149 11.16 -10.84 11.88
CA ALA A 149 12.25 -11.68 11.40
C ALA A 149 13.21 -12.14 12.53
N PRO A 150 12.71 -12.64 13.69
CA PRO A 150 13.54 -12.93 14.87
C PRO A 150 14.50 -14.12 14.68
N PHE A 151 14.37 -14.86 13.59
CA PHE A 151 15.11 -16.08 13.28
C PHE A 151 16.41 -15.84 12.48
N PHE A 152 16.77 -14.58 12.24
CA PHE A 152 18.10 -14.17 11.78
C PHE A 152 18.91 -13.62 12.95
N HIS A 153 20.15 -14.08 13.11
CA HIS A 153 20.94 -13.80 14.32
C HIS A 153 22.26 -13.09 14.06
N ILE A 154 22.72 -13.07 12.80
CA ILE A 154 23.97 -12.39 12.46
C ILE A 154 23.93 -10.91 12.84
N LYS A 155 25.11 -10.35 13.16
CA LYS A 155 25.24 -8.99 13.66
C LYS A 155 25.79 -8.02 12.64
N THR A 156 26.48 -8.51 11.61
CA THR A 156 27.16 -7.66 10.63
C THR A 156 26.91 -8.12 9.20
N ILE A 157 26.67 -7.13 8.33
CA ILE A 157 26.72 -7.28 6.88
C ILE A 157 27.73 -6.25 6.38
N ASP A 158 28.81 -6.73 5.75
CA ASP A 158 29.84 -5.89 5.12
C ASP A 158 29.50 -5.68 3.64
N ALA A 159 28.46 -4.86 3.42
CA ALA A 159 27.98 -4.53 2.08
C ALA A 159 28.82 -3.39 1.46
N ASN A 160 29.23 -3.52 0.20
CA ASN A 160 29.81 -2.41 -0.55
C ASN A 160 28.69 -1.48 -1.09
N ARG A 161 27.59 -2.08 -1.56
CA ARG A 161 26.37 -1.44 -2.10
C ARG A 161 25.16 -2.27 -1.68
N VAL A 162 24.04 -1.59 -1.51
CA VAL A 162 22.73 -2.21 -1.26
C VAL A 162 21.82 -1.90 -2.44
N PHE A 163 20.97 -2.85 -2.82
CA PHE A 163 20.04 -2.74 -3.92
C PHE A 163 18.60 -2.74 -3.41
N VAL A 164 17.84 -1.71 -3.77
CA VAL A 164 16.39 -1.64 -3.53
C VAL A 164 15.70 -2.45 -4.61
N ASN A 165 14.71 -3.27 -4.23
CA ASN A 165 13.82 -3.93 -5.18
C ASN A 165 12.39 -3.42 -4.98
N ALA A 166 11.84 -2.75 -5.98
CA ALA A 166 10.46 -2.28 -5.99
C ALA A 166 9.53 -3.45 -6.35
N GLY A 167 8.92 -4.05 -5.33
CA GLY A 167 8.04 -5.21 -5.45
C GLY A 167 6.59 -4.88 -5.81
N PHE A 168 5.97 -5.65 -6.70
CA PHE A 168 4.53 -5.65 -7.01
C PHE A 168 3.96 -7.08 -6.96
N GLY A 169 2.70 -7.24 -6.53
CA GLY A 169 1.94 -8.49 -6.64
C GLY A 169 2.14 -9.54 -5.54
N GLY A 170 3.13 -9.40 -4.65
CA GLY A 170 3.33 -10.30 -3.50
C GLY A 170 3.43 -9.58 -2.16
N SER A 171 3.62 -10.33 -1.08
CA SER A 171 3.91 -9.81 0.26
C SER A 171 5.42 -9.56 0.38
N TYR A 172 5.87 -8.46 -0.24
CA TYR A 172 7.26 -8.05 -0.24
C TYR A 172 7.60 -7.34 1.06
N ARG A 173 8.64 -7.79 1.78
CA ARG A 173 9.07 -7.17 3.04
C ARG A 173 10.58 -7.18 3.22
N GLY A 174 11.11 -6.12 3.85
CA GLY A 174 12.46 -6.11 4.38
C GLY A 174 12.52 -6.95 5.66
N LEU A 175 13.49 -7.85 5.76
CA LEU A 175 13.72 -8.70 6.93
C LEU A 175 14.76 -8.09 7.87
N GLY A 176 15.76 -7.42 7.31
CA GLY A 176 16.77 -6.69 8.06
C GLY A 176 17.08 -5.38 7.38
N PHE A 177 17.31 -4.34 8.17
CA PHE A 177 17.55 -2.97 7.74
C PHE A 177 18.92 -2.52 8.21
N PHE A 178 19.63 -1.78 7.37
CA PHE A 178 20.67 -0.92 7.89
C PHE A 178 20.03 0.27 8.61
N VAL A 179 20.65 0.68 9.70
CA VAL A 179 20.27 1.87 10.45
C VAL A 179 21.46 2.77 10.63
N ASP A 180 21.23 4.07 10.54
CA ASP A 180 22.25 5.08 10.78
C ASP A 180 22.46 5.32 12.29
N ALA A 181 23.25 6.36 12.61
CA ALA A 181 23.58 6.72 13.99
C ALA A 181 22.37 7.25 14.78
N ASP A 182 21.38 7.85 14.10
CA ASP A 182 20.16 8.38 14.70
C ASP A 182 19.09 7.29 14.88
N GLY A 183 19.31 6.14 14.24
CA GLY A 183 18.53 4.92 14.38
C GLY A 183 17.48 4.73 13.30
N ASP A 184 17.52 5.57 12.25
CA ASP A 184 16.57 5.56 11.16
C ASP A 184 16.85 4.43 10.17
N ARG A 185 15.79 3.87 9.59
CA ARG A 185 15.90 2.75 8.66
C ARG A 185 16.40 3.27 7.31
N LEU A 186 17.52 2.73 6.86
CA LEU A 186 18.03 2.84 5.49
C LEU A 186 17.49 1.67 4.65
N ALA A 187 18.15 1.33 3.53
CA ALA A 187 17.76 0.19 2.72
C ALA A 187 17.88 -1.15 3.48
N ALA A 188 16.99 -2.08 3.12
CA ALA A 188 16.99 -3.44 3.62
C ALA A 188 17.93 -4.35 2.79
N PRO A 189 19.12 -4.73 3.29
CA PRO A 189 20.02 -5.65 2.57
C PRO A 189 19.43 -7.07 2.46
N VAL A 190 18.45 -7.41 3.28
CA VAL A 190 17.79 -8.73 3.25
C VAL A 190 16.30 -8.51 3.14
N ALA A 191 15.72 -9.05 2.07
CA ALA A 191 14.29 -8.94 1.79
C ALA A 191 13.70 -10.28 1.37
N ALA A 192 12.39 -10.42 1.50
CA ALA A 192 11.65 -11.56 1.00
C ALA A 192 10.37 -11.16 0.29
N ASN A 193 9.89 -12.03 -0.58
CA ASN A 193 8.59 -11.92 -1.22
C ASN A 193 7.83 -13.24 -1.07
N ASP A 194 6.74 -13.21 -0.31
CA ASP A 194 5.80 -14.32 -0.24
C ASP A 194 4.73 -14.17 -1.32
N MET A 195 4.78 -15.01 -2.34
CA MET A 195 3.90 -14.97 -3.51
C MET A 195 2.62 -15.78 -3.26
N VAL A 196 1.88 -15.39 -2.23
CA VAL A 196 0.69 -16.09 -1.72
C VAL A 196 -0.60 -15.80 -2.50
N TYR A 197 -0.57 -14.82 -3.40
CA TYR A 197 -1.73 -14.41 -4.20
C TYR A 197 -1.78 -15.08 -5.59
N PHE A 198 -0.78 -15.87 -5.97
CA PHE A 198 -0.65 -16.45 -7.32
C PHE A 198 -0.45 -17.98 -7.34
N GLY A 199 -1.39 -18.73 -6.76
CA GLY A 199 -1.34 -20.20 -6.74
C GLY A 199 -0.80 -20.72 -5.41
N GLN A 200 0.12 -21.70 -5.47
CA GLN A 200 0.74 -22.28 -4.28
C GLN A 200 1.65 -21.26 -3.57
N PRO A 201 1.58 -21.15 -2.22
CA PRO A 201 2.47 -20.28 -1.46
C PRO A 201 3.95 -20.62 -1.68
N ARG A 202 4.71 -19.65 -2.19
CA ARG A 202 6.15 -19.77 -2.42
C ARG A 202 6.90 -18.54 -1.94
N ARG A 203 8.18 -18.72 -1.62
CA ARG A 203 9.03 -17.68 -1.02
C ARG A 203 10.27 -17.43 -1.86
N GLY A 204 10.48 -16.16 -2.20
CA GLY A 204 11.78 -15.65 -2.65
C GLY A 204 12.48 -14.93 -1.51
N VAL A 205 13.75 -15.24 -1.27
CA VAL A 205 14.64 -14.50 -0.34
C VAL A 205 15.78 -13.89 -1.14
N TYR A 206 16.07 -12.63 -0.88
CA TYR A 206 17.03 -11.84 -1.63
C TYR A 206 18.02 -11.20 -0.67
N LEU A 207 19.31 -11.56 -0.82
CA LEU A 207 20.41 -10.86 -0.19
C LEU A 207 20.82 -9.72 -1.14
N SER A 208 20.09 -8.62 -1.10
CA SER A 208 20.17 -7.52 -2.07
C SER A 208 21.30 -6.54 -1.77
N PHE A 209 22.51 -7.06 -1.66
CA PHE A 209 23.73 -6.28 -1.49
C PHE A 209 24.91 -6.97 -2.17
N ASP A 210 25.98 -6.26 -2.46
CA ASP A 210 27.24 -6.89 -2.87
C ASP A 210 28.24 -6.88 -1.73
N ALA A 211 29.07 -7.92 -1.64
CA ALA A 211 30.11 -8.01 -0.64
C ALA A 211 31.36 -8.69 -1.18
N ASN A 212 32.49 -8.42 -0.54
CA ASN A 212 33.76 -9.01 -0.94
C ASN A 212 33.78 -10.53 -0.64
N PRO A 213 34.53 -11.35 -1.40
CA PRO A 213 34.65 -12.79 -1.14
C PRO A 213 35.07 -13.13 0.30
N VAL A 214 35.86 -12.26 0.93
CA VAL A 214 36.29 -12.38 2.32
C VAL A 214 35.10 -12.36 3.30
N TYR A 215 34.11 -11.48 3.07
CA TYR A 215 32.89 -11.44 3.89
C TYR A 215 32.08 -12.72 3.71
N TRP A 216 31.86 -13.17 2.47
CA TRP A 216 31.10 -14.40 2.22
C TRP A 216 31.76 -15.63 2.85
N ALA A 217 33.09 -15.70 2.88
CA ALA A 217 33.85 -16.76 3.55
C ALA A 217 33.90 -16.65 5.08
N SER A 218 33.49 -15.51 5.64
CA SER A 218 33.46 -15.27 7.08
C SER A 218 32.37 -16.09 7.78
N LYS A 219 32.42 -16.12 9.12
CA LYS A 219 31.38 -16.74 9.94
C LYS A 219 30.01 -16.12 9.69
N ASP A 220 29.92 -14.79 9.70
CA ASP A 220 28.65 -14.06 9.54
C ASP A 220 28.11 -14.24 8.11
N GLY A 221 28.96 -14.16 7.08
CA GLY A 221 28.53 -14.40 5.69
C GLY A 221 28.02 -15.82 5.46
N THR A 222 28.71 -16.83 5.98
CA THR A 222 28.28 -18.23 5.87
C THR A 222 26.97 -18.48 6.64
N GLU A 223 26.82 -17.89 7.83
CA GLU A 223 25.60 -18.04 8.64
C GLU A 223 24.42 -17.32 7.98
N LEU A 224 24.61 -16.12 7.44
CA LEU A 224 23.56 -15.40 6.73
C LEU A 224 23.01 -16.20 5.54
N ILE A 225 23.90 -16.80 4.74
CA ILE A 225 23.51 -17.67 3.62
C ILE A 225 22.66 -18.85 4.14
N ARG A 226 23.06 -19.47 5.26
CA ARG A 226 22.34 -20.58 5.87
C ARG A 226 20.97 -20.16 6.39
N GLU A 227 20.90 -19.06 7.15
CA GLU A 227 19.65 -18.53 7.70
C GLU A 227 18.68 -18.14 6.58
N ALA A 228 19.18 -17.51 5.51
CA ALA A 228 18.39 -17.13 4.34
C ALA A 228 17.86 -18.35 3.58
N ALA A 229 18.69 -19.38 3.35
CA ALA A 229 18.24 -20.62 2.71
C ALA A 229 17.22 -21.36 3.55
N ARG A 230 17.47 -21.49 4.87
CA ARG A 230 16.52 -22.10 5.79
C ARG A 230 15.19 -21.35 5.73
N TYR A 231 15.21 -20.03 5.82
CA TYR A 231 14.01 -19.21 5.74
C TYR A 231 13.25 -19.38 4.40
N ALA A 232 13.97 -19.43 3.27
CA ALA A 232 13.40 -19.66 1.95
C ALA A 232 12.77 -21.06 1.82
N SER A 233 13.38 -22.08 2.42
CA SER A 233 12.95 -23.48 2.34
C SER A 233 11.61 -23.77 3.05
N PHE A 234 11.19 -22.92 3.99
CA PHE A 234 9.89 -23.07 4.65
C PHE A 234 8.69 -22.76 3.74
N GLY A 235 8.94 -22.21 2.56
CA GLY A 235 7.89 -21.84 1.61
C GLY A 235 7.24 -20.50 1.92
N GLY A 236 6.34 -20.09 1.02
CA GLY A 236 5.57 -18.87 1.20
C GLY A 236 4.55 -19.02 2.32
N VAL A 237 4.36 -17.95 3.07
CA VAL A 237 3.43 -17.90 4.19
C VAL A 237 2.57 -16.65 4.07
N ARG A 238 1.26 -16.80 4.26
CA ARG A 238 0.35 -15.71 4.56
C ARG A 238 -0.17 -15.95 5.96
N VAL A 239 0.11 -15.06 6.89
CA VAL A 239 -0.51 -15.03 8.22
C VAL A 239 -1.19 -13.69 8.34
N TYR A 240 -2.49 -13.70 8.56
CA TYR A 240 -3.28 -12.49 8.60
C TYR A 240 -4.19 -12.46 9.82
N LEU A 241 -4.00 -11.44 10.65
CA LEU A 241 -4.84 -11.17 11.82
C LEU A 241 -5.94 -10.17 11.42
N ASP A 242 -7.17 -10.65 11.30
CA ASP A 242 -8.34 -9.82 11.00
C ASP A 242 -9.08 -9.48 12.30
N MET A 243 -8.72 -8.36 12.92
CA MET A 243 -9.36 -7.88 14.15
C MET A 243 -10.76 -7.33 13.84
N ASP A 244 -11.75 -7.66 14.68
CA ASP A 244 -13.10 -7.10 14.56
C ASP A 244 -13.11 -5.61 14.91
N ASN A 245 -12.29 -5.21 15.89
CA ASN A 245 -12.18 -3.84 16.36
C ASN A 245 -10.71 -3.52 16.67
N LEU A 246 -10.24 -2.38 16.15
CA LEU A 246 -8.90 -1.86 16.47
C LEU A 246 -8.87 -0.91 17.66
N SER A 247 -10.02 -0.36 18.04
CA SER A 247 -10.17 0.51 19.20
C SER A 247 -11.20 -0.11 20.14
N LEU A 248 -10.77 -0.35 21.38
CA LEU A 248 -11.50 -1.12 22.39
C LEU A 248 -11.76 -0.28 23.64
N ASP A 249 -12.89 -0.51 24.31
CA ASP A 249 -13.13 0.11 25.61
C ASP A 249 -12.33 -0.61 26.71
N PRO A 250 -11.93 0.09 27.79
CA PRO A 250 -11.35 -0.57 28.95
C PRO A 250 -12.27 -1.67 29.50
N GLY A 251 -11.72 -2.88 29.61
CA GLY A 251 -12.44 -4.08 30.02
C GLY A 251 -12.87 -4.98 28.85
N ASP A 252 -12.73 -4.55 27.61
CA ASP A 252 -12.91 -5.40 26.43
C ASP A 252 -11.74 -6.37 26.23
N HIS A 253 -11.88 -7.29 25.30
CA HIS A 253 -10.84 -8.24 24.89
C HIS A 253 -10.74 -8.28 23.37
N VAL A 254 -9.65 -8.83 22.87
CA VAL A 254 -9.39 -8.94 21.43
C VAL A 254 -10.32 -9.97 20.81
N THR A 255 -11.04 -9.58 19.75
CA THR A 255 -11.84 -10.47 18.92
C THR A 255 -11.48 -10.31 17.44
N GLY A 256 -11.77 -11.34 16.65
CA GLY A 256 -11.42 -11.41 15.24
C GLY A 256 -11.03 -12.82 14.83
N SER A 257 -10.48 -12.95 13.62
CA SER A 257 -9.98 -14.21 13.07
C SER A 257 -8.49 -14.16 12.75
N ILE A 258 -7.89 -15.34 12.66
CA ILE A 258 -6.56 -15.55 12.12
C ILE A 258 -6.66 -16.47 10.90
N ASP A 259 -6.10 -16.00 9.80
CA ASP A 259 -6.02 -16.72 8.54
C ASP A 259 -4.57 -17.09 8.25
N VAL A 260 -4.30 -18.38 8.06
CA VAL A 260 -2.98 -18.87 7.64
C VAL A 260 -3.10 -19.63 6.34
N LEU A 261 -2.20 -19.35 5.40
CA LEU A 261 -2.00 -20.12 4.17
C LEU A 261 -0.51 -20.39 3.98
N ARG A 262 -0.14 -21.66 3.80
CA ARG A 262 1.24 -22.14 3.69
C ARG A 262 1.32 -23.53 3.04
N GLY A 263 2.53 -24.08 2.92
CA GLY A 263 2.77 -25.47 2.53
C GLY A 263 2.20 -26.51 3.51
N SER A 264 2.18 -27.79 3.12
CA SER A 264 1.48 -28.87 3.84
C SER A 264 2.18 -29.42 5.09
N GLU A 265 3.44 -29.10 5.32
CA GLU A 265 4.21 -29.65 6.46
C GLU A 265 3.55 -29.33 7.81
N PRO A 266 3.52 -30.21 8.82
CA PRO A 266 2.91 -29.88 10.11
C PRO A 266 3.59 -28.69 10.80
N ALA A 267 2.80 -27.69 11.22
CA ALA A 267 3.27 -26.53 11.98
C ALA A 267 2.39 -26.26 13.21
N LYS A 268 2.88 -25.41 14.11
CA LYS A 268 2.13 -24.85 15.23
C LYS A 268 1.99 -23.35 15.03
N LEU A 269 0.80 -22.84 15.32
CA LEU A 269 0.53 -21.41 15.45
C LEU A 269 0.41 -21.07 16.95
N THR A 270 1.15 -20.07 17.40
CA THR A 270 0.99 -19.46 18.73
C THR A 270 0.53 -18.01 18.55
N LEU A 271 -0.65 -17.69 19.09
CA LEU A 271 -1.13 -16.33 19.26
C LEU A 271 -0.67 -15.82 20.63
N GLU A 272 -0.08 -14.64 20.67
CA GLU A 272 0.42 -13.99 21.87
C GLU A 272 -0.19 -12.60 22.01
N LEU A 273 -0.74 -12.29 23.17
CA LEU A 273 -1.22 -10.97 23.55
C LEU A 273 -0.21 -10.32 24.46
N LEU A 274 0.28 -9.14 24.10
CA LEU A 274 1.33 -8.43 24.82
C LEU A 274 0.94 -6.99 25.18
N LEU A 275 1.46 -6.53 26.32
CA LEU A 275 1.53 -5.11 26.68
C LEU A 275 3.01 -4.73 26.80
N GLY A 276 3.52 -3.99 25.83
CA GLY A 276 4.97 -3.84 25.65
C GLY A 276 5.62 -5.22 25.45
N SER A 277 6.63 -5.55 26.27
CA SER A 277 7.29 -6.86 26.26
C SER A 277 6.62 -7.91 27.15
N LYS A 278 5.59 -7.54 27.92
CA LYS A 278 4.93 -8.45 28.86
C LYS A 278 3.88 -9.29 28.14
N LEU A 279 4.10 -10.60 28.07
CA LEU A 279 3.09 -11.56 27.65
C LEU A 279 1.94 -11.62 28.68
N LEU A 280 0.71 -11.41 28.22
CA LEU A 280 -0.49 -11.46 29.05
C LEU A 280 -1.24 -12.77 28.89
N GLU A 281 -1.39 -13.22 27.65
CA GLU A 281 -2.08 -14.46 27.30
C GLU A 281 -1.44 -15.05 26.05
N LYS A 282 -1.50 -16.38 25.93
CA LYS A 282 -1.15 -17.07 24.69
C LYS A 282 -2.11 -18.21 24.41
N ARG A 283 -2.35 -18.46 23.12
CA ARG A 283 -3.14 -19.60 22.64
C ARG A 283 -2.35 -20.33 21.57
N ARG A 284 -2.34 -21.67 21.63
CA ARG A 284 -1.65 -22.52 20.66
C ARG A 284 -2.63 -23.40 19.91
N MET A 285 -2.36 -23.60 18.63
CA MET A 285 -3.15 -24.48 17.77
C MET A 285 -2.27 -25.16 16.71
N ASP A 286 -2.74 -26.31 16.23
CA ASP A 286 -2.16 -26.97 15.06
C ASP A 286 -2.45 -26.17 13.80
N CYS A 287 -1.47 -26.12 12.90
CA CYS A 287 -1.56 -25.39 11.65
C CYS A 287 -1.10 -26.27 10.47
N GLY A 288 -2.03 -26.63 9.60
CA GLY A 288 -1.76 -27.33 8.34
C GLY A 288 -1.38 -26.38 7.22
N SER A 289 -1.74 -26.72 5.98
CA SER A 289 -1.58 -25.85 4.80
C SER A 289 -2.51 -24.64 4.80
N SER A 290 -3.68 -24.76 5.43
CA SER A 290 -4.59 -23.64 5.66
C SER A 290 -5.18 -23.70 7.06
N LEU A 291 -5.48 -22.53 7.61
CA LEU A 291 -6.16 -22.36 8.89
C LEU A 291 -7.04 -21.11 8.81
N HIS A 292 -8.27 -21.22 9.29
CA HIS A 292 -9.14 -20.09 9.60
C HIS A 292 -9.76 -20.35 10.96
N GLU A 293 -9.40 -19.56 11.95
CA GLU A 293 -9.81 -19.75 13.35
C GLU A 293 -10.13 -18.41 13.98
N ALA A 294 -11.02 -18.40 14.98
CA ALA A 294 -11.16 -17.24 15.85
C ALA A 294 -9.87 -17.01 16.64
N ILE A 295 -9.55 -15.76 16.99
CA ILE A 295 -8.37 -15.42 17.82
C ILE A 295 -8.47 -16.08 19.21
N GLY A 296 -9.62 -15.94 19.87
CA GLY A 296 -9.92 -16.62 21.13
C GLY A 296 -8.98 -16.31 22.30
N LEU A 297 -8.43 -15.08 22.34
CA LEU A 297 -7.74 -14.53 23.50
C LEU A 297 -8.78 -13.86 24.41
N THR A 298 -8.85 -14.24 25.68
CA THR A 298 -9.93 -13.89 26.61
C THR A 298 -9.56 -12.83 27.64
N GLN A 299 -8.28 -12.47 27.73
CA GLN A 299 -7.76 -11.47 28.66
C GLN A 299 -8.44 -10.11 28.44
N ARG A 300 -9.12 -9.62 29.48
CA ARG A 300 -9.69 -8.27 29.48
C ARG A 300 -8.58 -7.22 29.61
N LEU A 301 -8.63 -6.20 28.77
CA LEU A 301 -7.63 -5.15 28.63
C LEU A 301 -8.05 -3.91 29.42
N GLN A 302 -7.37 -3.61 30.52
CA GLN A 302 -7.79 -2.56 31.45
C GLN A 302 -7.04 -1.24 31.28
N LYS A 303 -5.76 -1.31 30.90
CA LYS A 303 -4.89 -0.14 30.84
C LYS A 303 -5.08 0.51 29.46
N PRO A 304 -5.29 1.83 29.36
CA PRO A 304 -5.24 2.51 28.07
C PRO A 304 -3.87 2.35 27.39
N GLY A 305 -3.87 2.41 26.06
CA GLY A 305 -2.67 2.26 25.23
C GLY A 305 -2.72 1.07 24.28
N MET A 306 -1.68 0.97 23.46
CA MET A 306 -1.49 -0.10 22.49
C MET A 306 -1.21 -1.46 23.16
N TYR A 307 -1.96 -2.48 22.73
CA TYR A 307 -1.67 -3.89 22.95
C TYR A 307 -1.29 -4.54 21.63
N THR A 308 -0.36 -5.48 21.70
CA THR A 308 0.14 -6.18 20.51
C THR A 308 -0.42 -7.59 20.47
N VAL A 309 -0.90 -8.01 19.30
CA VAL A 309 -1.27 -9.40 19.02
C VAL A 309 -0.29 -9.95 18.00
N ARG A 310 0.44 -10.99 18.41
CA ARG A 310 1.49 -11.59 17.59
C ARG A 310 1.16 -13.03 17.26
N ALA A 311 1.17 -13.36 15.99
CA ALA A 311 1.04 -14.71 15.47
C ALA A 311 2.43 -15.26 15.15
N VAL A 312 2.84 -16.33 15.84
CA VAL A 312 4.14 -16.98 15.68
C VAL A 312 3.93 -18.38 15.09
N LEU A 313 4.58 -18.67 13.96
CA LEU A 313 4.57 -19.98 13.34
C LEU A 313 5.86 -20.74 13.63
N SER A 314 5.72 -21.99 14.05
CA SER A 314 6.85 -22.87 14.34
C SER A 314 6.69 -24.29 13.81
N MET A 315 7.80 -24.93 13.44
CA MET A 315 7.88 -26.37 13.17
C MET A 315 8.78 -27.00 14.23
N GLY A 316 8.22 -27.83 15.10
CA GLY A 316 8.89 -28.21 16.34
C GLY A 316 9.23 -26.97 17.17
N ASP A 317 10.50 -26.86 17.57
CA ASP A 317 11.02 -25.71 18.33
C ASP A 317 11.54 -24.56 17.45
N THR A 318 11.44 -24.70 16.12
CA THR A 318 11.95 -23.70 15.18
C THR A 318 10.86 -22.73 14.75
N VAL A 319 10.98 -21.45 15.14
CA VAL A 319 10.17 -20.37 14.57
C VAL A 319 10.62 -20.10 13.14
N PHE A 320 9.67 -20.05 12.22
CA PHE A 320 9.96 -19.81 10.80
C PHE A 320 9.20 -18.64 10.19
N ASP A 321 8.18 -18.12 10.89
CA ASP A 321 7.49 -16.90 10.49
C ASP A 321 6.77 -16.25 11.67
N GLN A 322 6.50 -14.97 11.53
CA GLN A 322 5.79 -14.15 12.51
C GLN A 322 5.03 -13.03 11.80
N TYR A 323 3.85 -12.70 12.33
CA TYR A 323 3.10 -11.51 11.93
C TYR A 323 2.55 -10.81 13.17
N THR A 324 2.75 -9.49 13.24
CA THR A 324 2.36 -8.68 14.39
C THR A 324 1.33 -7.63 14.00
N SER A 325 0.24 -7.56 14.77
CA SER A 325 -0.76 -6.49 14.71
C SER A 325 -1.01 -5.88 16.09
N GLY A 326 -1.87 -4.87 16.17
CA GLY A 326 -2.20 -4.17 17.40
C GLY A 326 -3.68 -3.87 17.57
N VAL A 327 -4.06 -3.58 18.81
CA VAL A 327 -5.33 -2.94 19.17
C VAL A 327 -5.04 -1.83 20.17
N GLU A 328 -5.77 -0.73 20.07
CA GLU A 328 -5.68 0.40 20.97
C GLU A 328 -6.80 0.30 22.01
N VAL A 329 -6.45 0.36 23.30
CA VAL A 329 -7.44 0.54 24.37
C VAL A 329 -7.60 2.03 24.61
N ARG A 330 -8.83 2.53 24.41
CA ARG A 330 -9.12 3.96 24.38
C ARG A 330 -8.50 4.72 25.55
N GLN A 331 -7.77 5.79 25.20
CA GLN A 331 -7.23 6.75 26.15
C GLN A 331 -8.12 8.01 26.16
N PRO A 332 -8.85 8.28 27.26
CA PRO A 332 -9.69 9.47 27.35
C PRO A 332 -8.90 10.75 27.08
N GLY A 333 -9.43 11.61 26.20
CA GLY A 333 -8.86 12.92 25.87
C GLY A 333 -7.69 12.90 24.88
N LEU A 334 -7.21 11.74 24.42
CA LEU A 334 -6.10 11.70 23.45
C LEU A 334 -6.49 12.35 22.12
N LEU A 335 -7.68 12.09 21.61
CA LEU A 335 -8.17 12.71 20.37
C LEU A 335 -8.56 14.18 20.50
N ASP A 336 -8.69 14.70 21.72
CA ASP A 336 -8.91 16.13 21.97
C ASP A 336 -7.58 16.91 22.04
N SER A 337 -6.44 16.22 21.91
CA SER A 337 -5.10 16.80 21.95
C SER A 337 -4.66 17.41 20.61
N GLY A 338 -3.50 18.04 20.57
CA GLY A 338 -2.94 18.62 19.35
C GLY A 338 -3.48 20.01 19.00
N GLN A 339 -3.13 20.50 17.81
CA GLN A 339 -3.52 21.83 17.33
C GLN A 339 -4.40 21.72 16.09
N ARG A 340 -5.39 22.61 16.00
CA ARG A 340 -6.27 22.70 14.85
C ARG A 340 -5.54 23.34 13.67
N LEU A 341 -5.66 22.71 12.50
CA LEU A 341 -5.22 23.30 11.24
C LEU A 341 -6.08 24.52 10.91
N GLU A 342 -5.45 25.68 10.90
CA GLU A 342 -6.05 26.94 10.49
C GLU A 342 -5.45 27.35 9.13
N THR A 343 -6.18 28.18 8.40
CA THR A 343 -5.71 28.77 7.14
C THR A 343 -5.69 30.30 7.28
N GLY A 344 -4.64 30.90 6.72
CA GLY A 344 -4.64 32.32 6.37
C GLY A 344 -4.58 32.48 4.85
N ASP A 345 -4.34 33.69 4.35
CA ASP A 345 -4.42 34.00 2.92
C ASP A 345 -3.41 33.21 2.05
N ASN A 346 -2.25 32.85 2.62
CA ASN A 346 -1.15 32.24 1.87
C ASN A 346 -0.55 30.99 2.51
N TYR A 347 -0.73 30.81 3.82
CA TYR A 347 -0.10 29.75 4.59
C TYR A 347 -1.10 29.12 5.55
N PHE A 348 -0.86 27.85 5.86
CA PHE A 348 -1.49 27.22 7.00
C PHE A 348 -0.96 27.81 8.30
N ARG A 349 -1.72 27.63 9.39
CA ARG A 349 -1.33 28.04 10.73
C ARG A 349 -1.66 26.94 11.73
N LEU A 350 -0.80 26.79 12.72
CA LEU A 350 -1.03 25.95 13.90
C LEU A 350 -0.75 26.80 15.14
N GLY A 351 -1.74 26.90 16.04
CA GLY A 351 -1.64 27.73 17.25
C GLY A 351 -1.27 29.19 16.95
N GLY A 352 -1.80 29.77 15.87
CA GLY A 352 -1.52 31.13 15.42
C GLY A 352 -0.16 31.36 14.75
N LYS A 353 0.70 30.34 14.61
CA LYS A 353 2.00 30.43 13.94
C LYS A 353 1.92 29.89 12.51
N PRO A 354 2.70 30.43 11.54
CA PRO A 354 2.82 29.83 10.22
C PRO A 354 3.21 28.36 10.29
N TYR A 355 2.57 27.54 9.46
CA TYR A 355 2.81 26.12 9.36
C TYR A 355 3.04 25.75 7.89
N LEU A 356 4.12 25.02 7.64
CA LEU A 356 4.49 24.50 6.33
C LEU A 356 4.37 22.98 6.41
N PRO A 357 3.27 22.39 5.94
CA PRO A 357 3.08 20.95 6.00
C PRO A 357 4.17 20.25 5.18
N VAL A 358 4.81 19.24 5.78
CA VAL A 358 5.67 18.30 5.08
C VAL A 358 5.16 16.91 5.39
N GLY A 359 4.87 16.13 4.35
CA GLY A 359 4.11 14.92 4.52
C GLY A 359 4.08 14.01 3.30
N VAL A 360 3.23 12.99 3.39
CA VAL A 360 3.04 11.99 2.33
C VAL A 360 1.58 11.58 2.23
N ASN A 361 1.16 11.12 1.05
CA ASN A 361 0.03 10.21 0.93
C ASN A 361 0.42 8.90 1.63
N TYR A 362 -0.22 8.61 2.76
CA TYR A 362 0.11 7.46 3.58
C TYR A 362 -0.69 6.24 3.18
N PHE A 363 0.04 5.23 2.72
CA PHE A 363 -0.43 3.86 2.59
C PHE A 363 0.35 3.00 3.57
N SER A 364 -0.37 2.10 4.26
CA SER A 364 0.25 1.24 5.27
C SER A 364 1.43 0.47 4.68
N THR A 365 2.54 0.42 5.43
CA THR A 365 3.71 -0.41 5.10
C THR A 365 3.55 -1.87 5.53
N ASP A 366 2.34 -2.24 5.99
CA ASP A 366 1.97 -3.61 6.31
C ASP A 366 2.15 -4.52 5.07
N PRO A 367 2.81 -5.69 5.21
CA PRO A 367 3.13 -6.57 4.08
C PRO A 367 1.90 -7.19 3.39
N HIS A 368 0.70 -7.02 3.94
CA HIS A 368 -0.57 -7.44 3.34
C HIS A 368 -1.44 -6.27 2.85
N GLY A 369 -1.05 -5.00 3.09
CA GLY A 369 -1.82 -3.81 2.73
C GLY A 369 -1.18 -2.96 1.61
N ARG A 370 -2.01 -2.34 0.77
CA ARG A 370 -1.62 -1.25 -0.17
C ARG A 370 -2.56 -0.04 -0.11
N ALA A 371 -3.58 -0.09 0.73
CA ALA A 371 -4.52 0.98 1.03
C ALA A 371 -4.70 1.06 2.55
N PHE A 372 -5.27 2.15 3.08
CA PHE A 372 -5.58 2.29 4.52
C PHE A 372 -6.40 1.11 5.05
N PHE A 373 -7.16 0.47 4.17
CA PHE A 373 -7.71 -0.86 4.36
C PHE A 373 -7.11 -1.87 3.37
N VAL A 374 -6.65 -2.98 3.93
CA VAL A 374 -6.04 -4.13 3.27
C VAL A 374 -6.97 -4.72 2.21
N GLY A 375 -6.45 -5.31 1.13
CA GLY A 375 -7.23 -5.98 0.08
C GLY A 375 -8.52 -6.67 0.54
N GLN A 376 -8.47 -7.90 1.08
CA GLN A 376 -9.68 -8.54 1.60
C GLN A 376 -10.01 -8.20 3.06
N SER A 377 -9.29 -7.28 3.71
CA SER A 377 -9.51 -6.98 5.13
C SER A 377 -9.87 -5.53 5.40
N ILE A 378 -10.83 -5.39 6.31
CA ILE A 378 -11.43 -4.14 6.74
C ILE A 378 -10.67 -3.55 7.95
N GLY A 379 -9.53 -4.13 8.34
CA GLY A 379 -9.02 -4.02 9.70
C GLY A 379 -7.83 -3.11 9.96
N GLY A 380 -7.00 -2.70 9.00
CA GLY A 380 -5.79 -1.90 9.31
C GLY A 380 -4.78 -2.60 10.26
N ASN A 381 -3.70 -1.91 10.64
CA ASN A 381 -2.71 -2.45 11.59
C ASN A 381 -2.13 -1.33 12.49
N PRO A 382 -2.68 -1.11 13.70
CA PRO A 382 -2.23 -0.07 14.62
C PRO A 382 -0.77 -0.20 15.05
N PHE A 383 -0.24 -1.43 15.11
CA PHE A 383 1.17 -1.65 15.42
C PHE A 383 2.09 -1.05 14.35
N ILE A 384 1.69 -1.14 13.08
CA ILE A 384 2.42 -0.56 11.96
C ILE A 384 2.26 0.96 11.92
N TRP A 385 1.05 1.47 12.15
CA TRP A 385 0.80 2.92 12.17
C TRP A 385 1.61 3.64 13.26
N GLU A 386 1.68 3.06 14.46
CA GLU A 386 2.52 3.60 15.54
C GLU A 386 3.99 3.67 15.13
N ARG A 387 4.52 2.59 14.55
CA ARG A 387 5.92 2.53 14.10
C ARG A 387 6.19 3.55 13.00
N ASP A 388 5.31 3.62 12.00
CA ASP A 388 5.49 4.48 10.84
C ASP A 388 5.40 5.95 11.24
N PHE A 389 4.44 6.34 12.09
CA PHE A 389 4.34 7.71 12.57
C PHE A 389 5.48 8.12 13.49
N ALA A 390 5.98 7.22 14.34
CA ALA A 390 7.20 7.46 15.09
C ALA A 390 8.41 7.72 14.17
N ASP A 391 8.47 7.03 13.03
CA ASP A 391 9.52 7.23 12.01
C ASP A 391 9.38 8.58 11.31
N MET A 392 8.17 8.90 10.87
CA MET A 392 7.82 10.18 10.24
C MET A 392 8.14 11.38 11.14
N GLU A 393 7.72 11.33 12.41
CA GLU A 393 7.96 12.40 13.38
C GLU A 393 9.45 12.65 13.60
N ARG A 394 10.24 11.59 13.79
CA ARG A 394 11.71 11.71 13.94
C ARG A 394 12.37 12.33 12.71
N ASN A 395 11.84 12.05 11.52
CA ASN A 395 12.33 12.59 10.25
C ASN A 395 11.71 13.95 9.87
N GLY A 396 10.95 14.57 10.77
CA GLY A 396 10.43 15.93 10.59
C GLY A 396 9.21 16.03 9.68
N LEU A 397 8.56 14.92 9.34
CA LEU A 397 7.23 14.96 8.74
C LEU A 397 6.22 15.39 9.80
N THR A 398 5.19 16.11 9.38
CA THR A 398 4.18 16.70 10.28
C THR A 398 2.75 16.46 9.81
N MET A 399 2.57 15.90 8.63
CA MET A 399 1.26 15.68 8.02
C MET A 399 1.21 14.38 7.23
N VAL A 400 0.07 13.72 7.28
CA VAL A 400 -0.26 12.57 6.42
C VAL A 400 -1.61 12.77 5.78
N ARG A 401 -1.72 12.40 4.51
CA ARG A 401 -2.99 12.32 3.80
C ARG A 401 -3.35 10.86 3.61
N THR A 402 -4.55 10.48 4.03
CA THR A 402 -5.07 9.13 3.95
C THR A 402 -6.58 9.13 3.62
N GLY A 403 -7.29 7.99 3.64
CA GLY A 403 -8.72 7.93 3.32
C GLY A 403 -9.24 6.56 2.89
N ILE A 404 -10.28 6.58 2.05
CA ILE A 404 -10.83 5.40 1.36
C ILE A 404 -10.66 5.57 -0.16
N TRP A 405 -9.83 4.75 -0.78
CA TRP A 405 -9.56 4.82 -2.23
C TRP A 405 -10.27 3.73 -3.03
N ALA A 406 -10.66 2.63 -2.38
CA ALA A 406 -11.26 1.47 -3.03
C ALA A 406 -12.06 0.63 -2.02
N ASN A 407 -12.93 -0.23 -2.53
CA ASN A 407 -13.81 -1.12 -1.78
C ASN A 407 -14.64 -0.43 -0.69
N ARG A 408 -15.05 0.83 -0.85
CA ARG A 408 -15.78 1.64 0.14
C ARG A 408 -17.02 0.91 0.66
N LEU A 409 -17.80 0.25 -0.21
CA LEU A 409 -18.99 -0.53 0.17
C LEU A 409 -18.74 -1.59 1.27
N ARG A 410 -17.50 -2.10 1.42
CA ARG A 410 -17.16 -3.06 2.49
C ARG A 410 -17.14 -2.42 3.87
N TYR A 411 -17.03 -1.10 3.95
CA TYR A 411 -16.97 -0.36 5.21
C TYR A 411 -18.33 0.17 5.64
N LEU A 412 -19.39 -0.05 4.84
CA LEU A 412 -20.71 0.49 5.09
C LEU A 412 -21.65 -0.56 5.67
N GLU A 413 -22.54 -0.12 6.55
CA GLU A 413 -23.70 -0.89 6.97
C GLU A 413 -24.66 -1.07 5.78
N GLN A 414 -25.00 -2.32 5.46
CA GLN A 414 -25.74 -2.67 4.23
C GLN A 414 -27.10 -1.96 4.12
N VAL A 415 -27.76 -1.69 5.24
CA VAL A 415 -29.10 -1.11 5.27
C VAL A 415 -29.08 0.42 5.25
N SER A 416 -28.23 1.03 6.08
CA SER A 416 -28.23 2.49 6.24
C SER A 416 -27.29 3.20 5.29
N GLY A 417 -26.28 2.51 4.73
CA GLY A 417 -25.20 3.15 3.98
C GLY A 417 -24.25 3.99 4.83
N ALA A 418 -24.42 4.01 6.16
CA ALA A 418 -23.51 4.66 7.10
C ALA A 418 -22.23 3.83 7.29
N SER A 419 -21.16 4.46 7.76
CA SER A 419 -19.93 3.76 8.12
C SER A 419 -20.18 2.76 9.25
N SER A 420 -19.68 1.54 9.07
CA SER A 420 -19.71 0.48 10.08
C SER A 420 -18.93 0.86 11.33
N GLN A 421 -19.32 0.30 12.47
CA GLN A 421 -18.58 0.52 13.73
C GLN A 421 -17.12 0.05 13.62
N ARG A 422 -16.87 -1.00 12.83
CA ARG A 422 -15.54 -1.51 12.53
C ARG A 422 -14.66 -0.46 11.83
N LEU A 423 -15.19 0.23 10.81
CA LEU A 423 -14.49 1.34 10.15
C LEU A 423 -14.22 2.48 11.13
N LEU A 424 -15.22 2.89 11.91
CA LEU A 424 -15.05 3.97 12.88
C LEU A 424 -13.98 3.64 13.93
N ASN A 425 -13.93 2.40 14.42
CA ASN A 425 -12.91 1.97 15.38
C ASN A 425 -11.51 1.90 14.75
N ALA A 426 -11.39 1.59 13.45
CA ALA A 426 -10.13 1.63 12.73
C ALA A 426 -9.61 3.06 12.53
N ILE A 427 -10.48 4.00 12.15
CA ILE A 427 -10.14 5.43 12.04
C ILE A 427 -9.71 5.96 13.41
N GLU A 428 -10.41 5.60 14.48
CA GLU A 428 -10.05 6.01 15.85
C GLU A 428 -8.64 5.54 16.23
N ALA A 429 -8.31 4.27 16.04
CA ALA A 429 -6.98 3.73 16.35
C ALA A 429 -5.86 4.38 15.51
N TYR A 430 -6.15 4.73 14.25
CA TYR A 430 -5.21 5.49 13.41
C TYR A 430 -4.98 6.91 13.94
N LEU A 431 -6.04 7.60 14.34
CA LEU A 431 -5.96 8.94 14.90
C LEU A 431 -5.27 8.94 16.28
N ASP A 432 -5.42 7.89 17.07
CA ASP A 432 -4.69 7.73 18.33
C ASP A 432 -3.17 7.60 18.11
N ALA A 433 -2.74 6.89 17.07
CA ALA A 433 -1.33 6.85 16.66
C ALA A 433 -0.87 8.22 16.17
N ALA A 434 -1.66 8.89 15.32
CA ALA A 434 -1.34 10.22 14.80
C ALA A 434 -1.19 11.27 15.92
N ALA A 435 -2.09 11.24 16.92
CA ALA A 435 -2.06 12.13 18.06
C ALA A 435 -0.77 12.00 18.89
N ARG A 436 -0.33 10.77 19.16
CA ARG A 436 0.90 10.49 19.91
C ARG A 436 2.17 10.99 19.23
N HIS A 437 2.13 11.06 17.91
CA HIS A 437 3.24 11.48 17.06
C HIS A 437 3.05 12.86 16.42
N HIS A 438 2.10 13.64 16.94
CA HIS A 438 1.87 15.04 16.52
C HIS A 438 1.61 15.22 15.02
N MET A 439 1.01 14.22 14.36
CA MET A 439 0.69 14.26 12.94
C MET A 439 -0.64 14.97 12.68
N GLN A 440 -0.65 15.92 11.74
CA GLN A 440 -1.89 16.38 11.12
C GLN A 440 -2.39 15.32 10.14
N VAL A 441 -3.69 15.03 10.14
CA VAL A 441 -4.29 14.01 9.27
C VAL A 441 -5.28 14.67 8.32
N ILE A 442 -5.13 14.41 7.02
CA ILE A 442 -6.15 14.71 6.01
C ILE A 442 -6.83 13.38 5.66
N PHE A 443 -8.13 13.26 5.94
CA PHE A 443 -8.91 12.05 5.62
C PHE A 443 -9.77 12.26 4.38
N THR A 444 -9.54 11.42 3.38
CA THR A 444 -10.14 11.49 2.04
C THR A 444 -11.35 10.57 1.93
N PHE A 445 -12.52 11.10 1.61
CA PHE A 445 -13.76 10.32 1.55
C PHE A 445 -13.94 9.52 0.26
N PHE A 446 -13.62 10.13 -0.89
CA PHE A 446 -13.82 9.53 -2.21
C PHE A 446 -12.53 9.55 -3.04
N ALA A 447 -12.40 8.65 -4.02
CA ALA A 447 -11.22 8.62 -4.88
C ALA A 447 -11.40 9.53 -6.12
N PHE A 448 -12.19 9.09 -7.10
CA PHE A 448 -12.30 9.79 -8.40
C PHE A 448 -13.72 10.20 -8.77
N ASN A 449 -14.69 9.39 -8.37
CA ASN A 449 -16.11 9.64 -8.57
C ASN A 449 -16.88 9.09 -7.35
N PRO A 450 -17.69 9.91 -6.64
CA PRO A 450 -18.40 9.48 -5.44
C PRO A 450 -19.45 8.39 -5.68
N GLY A 451 -19.96 8.30 -6.91
CA GLY A 451 -20.91 7.30 -7.37
C GLY A 451 -20.26 6.03 -7.90
N VAL A 452 -18.93 5.90 -7.86
CA VAL A 452 -18.21 4.71 -8.36
C VAL A 452 -17.52 4.00 -7.23
N GLU A 453 -17.72 2.69 -7.17
CA GLU A 453 -16.95 1.80 -6.31
C GLU A 453 -15.84 1.11 -7.11
N LEU A 454 -14.59 1.42 -6.75
CA LEU A 454 -13.43 0.72 -7.26
C LEU A 454 -13.24 -0.60 -6.49
N GLN A 455 -13.62 -1.72 -7.10
CA GLN A 455 -13.38 -3.03 -6.51
C GLN A 455 -12.00 -3.56 -6.89
N THR A 456 -11.12 -3.75 -5.91
CA THR A 456 -9.81 -4.38 -6.10
C THR A 456 -9.84 -5.82 -5.57
N GLY A 457 -9.53 -6.80 -6.42
CA GLY A 457 -9.60 -8.24 -6.11
C GLY A 457 -9.25 -9.16 -7.30
N ARG A 458 -9.18 -10.48 -7.07
CA ARG A 458 -8.89 -11.47 -8.13
C ARG A 458 -10.01 -11.47 -9.19
N GLY A 459 -9.77 -10.89 -10.35
CA GLY A 459 -10.60 -11.12 -11.55
C GLY A 459 -10.72 -9.94 -12.49
N SER A 460 -10.91 -8.72 -11.99
CA SER A 460 -11.13 -7.52 -12.81
C SER A 460 -11.44 -6.34 -11.89
N GLY A 461 -10.83 -5.19 -12.16
CA GLY A 461 -11.31 -3.91 -11.63
C GLY A 461 -12.67 -3.65 -12.25
N HIS A 462 -13.73 -4.00 -11.55
CA HIS A 462 -15.08 -3.62 -11.95
C HIS A 462 -15.47 -2.38 -11.16
N GLU A 463 -15.67 -1.30 -11.88
CA GLU A 463 -16.34 -0.11 -11.37
C GLU A 463 -17.82 -0.45 -11.22
N VAL A 464 -18.34 -0.35 -10.00
CA VAL A 464 -19.77 -0.50 -9.75
C VAL A 464 -20.34 0.90 -9.53
N MET A 465 -21.32 1.29 -10.35
CA MET A 465 -22.11 2.48 -10.11
C MET A 465 -23.00 2.29 -8.87
N VAL A 466 -22.89 3.21 -7.93
CA VAL A 466 -23.65 3.27 -6.69
C VAL A 466 -24.45 4.58 -6.71
N GLY A 467 -25.76 4.48 -6.95
CA GLY A 467 -26.66 5.63 -7.03
C GLY A 467 -27.19 5.90 -8.43
N GLY A 468 -27.53 7.16 -8.69
CA GLY A 468 -28.10 7.66 -9.95
C GLY A 468 -27.05 7.88 -11.05
N SER A 469 -27.47 8.57 -12.11
CA SER A 469 -26.68 8.72 -13.35
C SER A 469 -25.47 9.67 -13.24
N ASN A 470 -25.56 10.75 -12.47
CA ASN A 470 -24.47 11.69 -12.21
C ASN A 470 -24.40 11.99 -10.70
N PRO A 471 -23.31 11.61 -10.00
CA PRO A 471 -23.24 11.69 -8.54
C PRO A 471 -23.28 13.12 -7.98
N TYR A 472 -22.88 14.11 -8.77
CA TYR A 472 -22.73 15.48 -8.30
C TYR A 472 -24.06 16.25 -8.28
N VAL A 473 -25.04 15.81 -9.07
CA VAL A 473 -26.34 16.51 -9.23
C VAL A 473 -27.55 15.65 -8.91
N ASP A 474 -27.41 14.32 -8.90
CA ASP A 474 -28.51 13.41 -8.61
C ASP A 474 -28.85 13.38 -7.10
N PRO A 475 -30.09 13.71 -6.71
CA PRO A 475 -30.47 13.79 -5.29
C PRO A 475 -30.33 12.49 -4.50
N MET A 476 -30.52 11.35 -5.15
CA MET A 476 -30.37 10.04 -4.48
C MET A 476 -28.91 9.75 -4.18
N SER A 477 -28.03 10.04 -5.14
CA SER A 477 -26.57 9.90 -5.01
C SER A 477 -26.04 10.81 -3.90
N MET A 478 -26.42 12.09 -3.93
CA MET A 478 -26.06 13.04 -2.86
C MET A 478 -26.49 12.56 -1.47
N ASN A 479 -27.71 12.02 -1.31
CA ASN A 479 -28.16 11.52 -0.01
C ASN A 479 -27.35 10.30 0.50
N ILE A 480 -26.92 9.41 -0.39
CA ILE A 480 -26.06 8.27 -0.04
C ILE A 480 -24.67 8.78 0.41
N GLU A 481 -24.09 9.69 -0.35
CA GLU A 481 -22.80 10.30 -0.05
C GLU A 481 -22.82 11.07 1.27
N GLU A 482 -23.84 11.90 1.50
CA GLU A 482 -24.02 12.64 2.75
C GLU A 482 -24.16 11.70 3.95
N THR A 483 -24.89 10.59 3.81
CA THR A 483 -25.06 9.61 4.90
C THR A 483 -23.71 9.02 5.31
N TYR A 484 -22.90 8.65 4.33
CA TYR A 484 -21.55 8.16 4.55
C TYR A 484 -20.65 9.21 5.21
N VAL A 485 -20.53 10.41 4.62
CA VAL A 485 -19.68 11.50 5.16
C VAL A 485 -20.12 11.87 6.58
N ARG A 486 -21.43 12.08 6.80
CA ARG A 486 -22.00 12.44 8.10
C ARG A 486 -21.70 11.41 9.17
N SER A 487 -21.71 10.11 8.83
CA SER A 487 -21.45 9.03 9.80
C SER A 487 -20.03 9.07 10.37
N ILE A 488 -19.02 9.39 9.55
CA ILE A 488 -17.62 9.53 9.99
C ILE A 488 -17.45 10.84 10.76
N VAL A 489 -17.88 11.96 10.16
CA VAL A 489 -17.67 13.30 10.73
C VAL A 489 -18.34 13.42 12.09
N SER A 490 -19.54 12.85 12.27
CA SER A 490 -20.24 12.89 13.56
C SER A 490 -19.41 12.28 14.71
N ARG A 491 -18.58 11.26 14.43
CA ARG A 491 -17.71 10.62 15.42
C ARG A 491 -16.44 11.42 15.70
N PHE A 492 -15.89 12.12 14.71
CA PHE A 492 -14.57 12.75 14.78
C PHE A 492 -14.57 14.29 14.66
N LYS A 493 -15.75 14.92 14.73
CA LYS A 493 -15.94 16.37 14.59
C LYS A 493 -15.13 17.25 15.55
N ASN A 494 -14.68 16.69 16.68
CA ASN A 494 -13.95 17.40 17.73
C ASN A 494 -12.42 17.18 17.65
N VAL A 495 -11.93 16.32 16.74
CA VAL A 495 -10.50 16.00 16.63
C VAL A 495 -9.78 17.16 15.94
N PRO A 496 -8.95 17.96 16.64
CA PRO A 496 -8.50 19.23 16.10
C PRO A 496 -7.48 19.05 14.96
N PHE A 497 -6.63 18.04 15.02
CA PHE A 497 -5.59 17.75 14.03
C PHE A 497 -6.09 16.94 12.82
N LEU A 498 -7.41 16.74 12.68
CA LEU A 498 -8.02 16.07 11.54
C LEU A 498 -8.64 17.12 10.60
N SER A 499 -8.39 16.96 9.31
CA SER A 499 -8.98 17.70 8.20
C SER A 499 -9.64 16.73 7.22
N TYR A 500 -10.55 17.22 6.40
CA TYR A 500 -11.27 16.40 5.43
C TYR A 500 -10.90 16.79 4.00
N ASP A 501 -10.57 15.78 3.21
CA ASP A 501 -10.54 15.88 1.75
C ASP A 501 -11.80 15.19 1.22
N LEU A 502 -12.64 15.93 0.51
CA LEU A 502 -13.88 15.35 0.00
C LEU A 502 -13.59 14.27 -1.05
N ILE A 503 -12.57 14.47 -1.89
CA ILE A 503 -12.32 13.60 -3.05
C ILE A 503 -10.90 13.76 -3.60
N ASN A 504 -10.19 12.65 -3.87
CA ASN A 504 -8.77 12.67 -4.22
C ASN A 504 -8.44 13.33 -5.57
N GLU A 505 -9.11 12.90 -6.64
CA GLU A 505 -8.86 13.34 -8.02
C GLU A 505 -10.21 13.38 -8.73
N PRO A 506 -11.06 14.37 -8.41
CA PRO A 506 -12.43 14.40 -8.87
C PRO A 506 -12.50 14.41 -10.39
N SER A 507 -13.46 13.68 -10.94
CA SER A 507 -13.80 13.71 -12.35
C SER A 507 -15.30 13.94 -12.49
N TYR A 508 -15.69 15.10 -13.02
CA TYR A 508 -17.09 15.37 -13.40
C TYR A 508 -17.52 14.56 -14.64
N SER A 509 -16.55 14.07 -15.42
CA SER A 509 -16.75 13.29 -16.64
C SER A 509 -17.69 12.10 -16.45
N ASN A 510 -18.36 11.73 -17.54
CA ASN A 510 -18.94 10.42 -17.71
C ASN A 510 -17.91 9.34 -17.32
N ILE A 511 -18.35 8.34 -16.56
CA ILE A 511 -17.49 7.26 -16.08
C ILE A 511 -16.78 6.51 -17.22
N GLU A 512 -17.42 6.32 -18.38
CA GLU A 512 -16.79 5.66 -19.54
C GLU A 512 -15.64 6.50 -20.13
N HIS A 513 -15.52 7.75 -19.71
CA HIS A 513 -14.57 8.75 -20.17
C HIS A 513 -13.91 9.48 -18.98
N ILE A 514 -13.69 8.78 -17.87
CA ILE A 514 -13.00 9.34 -16.70
C ILE A 514 -11.67 9.98 -17.12
N TRP A 515 -11.39 11.15 -16.58
CA TRP A 515 -10.21 11.95 -16.90
C TRP A 515 -10.05 12.31 -18.40
N LYS A 516 -11.13 12.34 -19.20
CA LYS A 516 -11.11 12.82 -20.61
C LYS A 516 -11.93 14.09 -20.89
N GLY A 517 -12.17 14.93 -19.89
CA GLY A 517 -12.76 16.27 -19.99
C GLY A 517 -14.10 16.29 -19.30
N ASN A 518 -14.65 17.47 -18.97
CA ASN A 518 -16.03 17.55 -18.48
C ASN A 518 -16.98 17.03 -19.56
N SER A 519 -17.37 15.76 -19.46
CA SER A 519 -18.21 15.05 -20.42
C SER A 519 -19.54 14.67 -19.78
N PRO A 520 -20.67 14.87 -20.48
CA PRO A 520 -21.97 14.51 -19.96
C PRO A 520 -22.08 13.04 -19.59
N SER A 521 -22.48 12.78 -18.34
CA SER A 521 -22.81 11.44 -17.86
C SER A 521 -24.12 10.95 -18.51
N GLY A 522 -25.02 11.90 -18.79
CA GLY A 522 -26.31 11.65 -19.40
C GLY A 522 -27.33 11.19 -18.37
N GLY A 523 -28.53 11.78 -18.40
CA GLY A 523 -29.63 11.37 -17.52
C GLY A 523 -30.53 12.54 -17.12
N PRO A 524 -31.72 12.27 -16.55
CA PRO A 524 -32.70 13.32 -16.28
C PRO A 524 -32.21 14.39 -15.30
N ALA A 525 -31.49 13.99 -14.23
CA ALA A 525 -31.01 14.92 -13.21
C ALA A 525 -29.99 15.93 -13.77
N GLU A 526 -29.01 15.44 -14.53
CA GLU A 526 -28.01 16.31 -15.18
C GLU A 526 -28.65 17.20 -16.24
N THR A 527 -29.55 16.67 -17.07
CA THR A 527 -30.28 17.46 -18.06
C THR A 527 -31.05 18.60 -17.38
N SER A 528 -31.81 18.31 -16.32
CA SER A 528 -32.56 19.35 -15.60
C SER A 528 -31.64 20.39 -14.95
N ALA A 529 -30.51 19.98 -14.36
CA ALA A 529 -29.53 20.90 -13.78
C ALA A 529 -28.90 21.82 -14.85
N TRP A 530 -28.55 21.25 -16.01
CA TRP A 530 -28.02 21.98 -17.16
C TRP A 530 -29.01 23.03 -17.69
N GLN A 531 -30.26 22.63 -17.90
CA GLN A 531 -31.33 23.50 -18.37
C GLN A 531 -31.57 24.67 -17.41
N LYS A 532 -31.59 24.38 -16.10
CA LYS A 532 -31.71 25.39 -15.06
C LYS A 532 -30.53 26.36 -15.06
N TRP A 533 -29.30 25.85 -15.17
CA TRP A 533 -28.10 26.69 -15.22
C TRP A 533 -28.11 27.64 -16.42
N LEU A 534 -28.56 27.17 -17.59
CA LEU A 534 -28.73 28.02 -18.77
C LEU A 534 -29.79 29.10 -18.56
N GLU A 535 -30.92 28.75 -17.95
CA GLU A 535 -31.98 29.71 -17.62
C GLU A 535 -31.47 30.80 -16.66
N ASP A 536 -30.77 30.39 -15.59
CA ASP A 536 -30.21 31.31 -14.60
C ASP A 536 -29.13 32.24 -15.22
N ARG A 537 -28.33 31.73 -16.16
CA ARG A 537 -27.25 32.49 -16.82
C ARG A 537 -27.75 33.48 -17.87
N TYR A 538 -28.70 33.06 -18.71
CA TYR A 538 -29.10 33.83 -19.90
C TYR A 538 -30.44 34.54 -19.76
N GLY A 539 -31.29 34.13 -18.80
CA GLY A 539 -32.59 34.72 -18.50
C GLY A 539 -33.68 34.48 -19.56
N THR A 540 -33.35 34.52 -20.85
CA THR A 540 -34.28 34.26 -21.96
C THR A 540 -33.68 33.33 -23.01
N ILE A 541 -34.54 32.53 -23.65
CA ILE A 541 -34.12 31.61 -24.71
C ILE A 541 -33.52 32.36 -25.92
N ASP A 542 -34.00 33.57 -26.21
CA ASP A 542 -33.46 34.42 -27.28
C ASP A 542 -32.02 34.87 -27.00
N SER A 543 -31.68 35.14 -25.73
CA SER A 543 -30.31 35.53 -25.35
C SER A 543 -29.35 34.36 -25.52
N LEU A 544 -29.75 33.16 -25.07
CA LEU A 544 -28.99 31.92 -25.29
C LEU A 544 -28.80 31.65 -26.79
N ALA A 545 -29.90 31.70 -27.57
CA ALA A 545 -29.90 31.47 -29.00
C ALA A 545 -28.96 32.43 -29.75
N GLY A 546 -28.97 33.72 -29.37
CA GLY A 546 -28.10 34.74 -29.94
C GLY A 546 -26.61 34.46 -29.71
N VAL A 547 -26.24 33.99 -28.51
CA VAL A 547 -24.86 33.65 -28.13
C VAL A 547 -24.38 32.35 -28.77
N TRP A 548 -25.25 31.34 -28.86
CA TRP A 548 -24.94 30.08 -29.54
C TRP A 548 -25.06 30.16 -31.07
N HIS A 549 -25.49 31.30 -31.61
CA HIS A 549 -25.70 31.53 -33.05
C HIS A 549 -26.67 30.53 -33.70
N VAL A 550 -27.73 30.17 -32.99
CA VAL A 550 -28.81 29.30 -33.47
C VAL A 550 -30.15 30.04 -33.46
N PRO A 551 -31.12 29.69 -34.32
CA PRO A 551 -32.48 30.23 -34.22
C PRO A 551 -33.15 29.86 -32.88
N ALA A 552 -33.76 30.81 -32.20
CA ALA A 552 -34.46 30.55 -30.93
C ALA A 552 -35.56 29.48 -31.05
N ALA A 553 -36.19 29.37 -32.23
CA ALA A 553 -37.18 28.33 -32.52
C ALA A 553 -36.60 26.90 -32.50
N GLU A 554 -35.29 26.72 -32.77
CA GLU A 554 -34.62 25.42 -32.69
C GLU A 554 -34.36 24.99 -31.25
N LEU A 555 -34.11 25.95 -30.34
CA LEU A 555 -33.99 25.68 -28.91
C LEU A 555 -35.37 25.50 -28.24
N GLY A 556 -36.37 26.25 -28.71
CA GLY A 556 -37.73 26.25 -28.19
C GLY A 556 -37.84 26.92 -26.82
N SER A 557 -37.47 26.21 -25.76
CA SER A 557 -37.53 26.64 -24.36
C SER A 557 -36.43 25.94 -23.55
N PHE A 558 -36.05 26.47 -22.39
CA PHE A 558 -34.93 25.93 -21.62
C PHE A 558 -35.11 24.45 -21.27
N ASP A 559 -36.32 24.00 -20.92
CA ASP A 559 -36.67 22.60 -20.62
C ASP A 559 -36.49 21.62 -21.79
N LYS A 560 -36.27 22.14 -23.01
CA LYS A 560 -36.02 21.33 -24.21
C LYS A 560 -34.57 21.30 -24.64
N VAL A 561 -33.72 22.18 -24.08
CA VAL A 561 -32.31 22.23 -24.42
C VAL A 561 -31.63 20.93 -23.95
N GLN A 562 -30.99 20.22 -24.87
CA GLN A 562 -30.32 18.97 -24.59
C GLN A 562 -28.91 19.21 -24.04
N LEU A 563 -28.38 18.23 -23.31
CA LEU A 563 -26.95 18.15 -23.04
C LEU A 563 -26.17 18.10 -24.37
N PRO A 564 -24.96 18.67 -24.45
CA PRO A 564 -24.13 18.50 -25.63
C PRO A 564 -23.71 17.03 -25.78
N ASP A 565 -23.36 16.59 -26.98
CA ASP A 565 -22.68 15.32 -27.16
C ASP A 565 -21.16 15.44 -26.91
N TYR A 566 -20.48 14.30 -26.79
CA TYR A 566 -19.03 14.28 -26.53
C TYR A 566 -18.19 14.94 -27.64
N ASN A 567 -18.66 14.92 -28.89
CA ASN A 567 -17.94 15.53 -30.01
C ASN A 567 -18.12 17.06 -30.02
N GLU A 568 -19.28 17.55 -29.59
CA GLU A 568 -19.58 18.99 -29.48
C GLU A 568 -18.70 19.70 -28.45
N ILE A 569 -18.26 18.98 -27.40
CA ILE A 569 -17.41 19.54 -26.32
C ILE A 569 -15.90 19.39 -26.55
N GLN A 570 -15.47 18.64 -27.57
CA GLN A 570 -14.06 18.49 -27.87
C GLN A 570 -13.45 19.79 -28.38
N GLN A 571 -12.27 20.13 -27.86
CA GLN A 571 -11.49 21.26 -28.35
C GLN A 571 -10.91 20.93 -29.73
N ALA A 572 -11.38 21.62 -30.76
CA ALA A 572 -10.81 21.58 -32.11
C ALA A 572 -10.22 22.95 -32.46
N ARG A 573 -9.07 22.94 -33.15
CA ARG A 573 -8.33 24.16 -33.50
C ARG A 573 -9.10 25.11 -34.42
N ASP A 574 -9.95 24.58 -35.30
CA ASP A 574 -10.79 25.32 -36.24
C ASP A 574 -12.19 24.66 -36.36
N ASN A 575 -13.22 25.43 -36.70
CA ASN A 575 -14.56 24.97 -37.14
C ASN A 575 -15.55 24.31 -36.14
N ASN A 576 -15.39 24.43 -34.82
CA ASN A 576 -16.50 24.07 -33.93
C ASN A 576 -17.49 25.25 -33.78
N ALA A 577 -18.56 25.25 -34.59
CA ALA A 577 -19.66 26.22 -34.46
C ALA A 577 -20.32 26.22 -33.08
N MET A 578 -20.11 25.16 -32.28
CA MET A 578 -20.65 24.97 -30.93
C MET A 578 -19.63 25.29 -29.83
N SER A 579 -18.52 25.99 -30.15
CA SER A 579 -17.47 26.32 -29.17
C SER A 579 -18.00 27.02 -27.91
N VAL A 580 -19.00 27.90 -28.07
CA VAL A 580 -19.61 28.60 -26.92
C VAL A 580 -20.44 27.66 -26.07
N ARG A 581 -21.20 26.75 -26.69
CA ARG A 581 -21.93 25.68 -25.98
C ARG A 581 -20.99 24.75 -25.22
N ALA A 582 -19.83 24.44 -25.77
CA ALA A 582 -18.78 23.66 -25.10
C ALA A 582 -18.21 24.40 -23.88
N VAL A 583 -17.94 25.71 -24.00
CA VAL A 583 -17.51 26.56 -22.87
C VAL A 583 -18.59 26.61 -21.79
N ASP A 584 -19.85 26.82 -22.17
CA ASP A 584 -20.97 26.84 -21.24
C ASP A 584 -21.12 25.52 -20.49
N TYR A 585 -20.98 24.38 -21.18
CA TYR A 585 -21.04 23.08 -20.50
C TYR A 585 -19.87 22.87 -19.53
N ASN A 586 -18.66 23.32 -19.88
CA ASN A 586 -17.53 23.28 -18.95
C ASN A 586 -17.78 24.17 -17.72
N LEU A 587 -18.32 25.38 -17.90
CA LEU A 587 -18.68 26.25 -16.78
C LEU A 587 -19.80 25.67 -15.92
N PHE A 588 -20.80 25.03 -16.54
CA PHE A 588 -21.84 24.29 -15.83
C PHE A 588 -21.23 23.18 -14.97
N ALA A 589 -20.32 22.37 -15.50
CA ALA A 589 -19.66 21.30 -14.75
C ALA A 589 -18.89 21.85 -13.53
N GLN A 590 -18.16 22.96 -13.70
CA GLN A 590 -17.51 23.65 -12.58
C GLN A 590 -18.51 24.08 -11.50
N HIS A 591 -19.60 24.72 -11.90
CA HIS A 591 -20.63 25.21 -10.97
C HIS A 591 -21.36 24.06 -10.27
N ALA A 592 -21.72 23.00 -11.01
CA ALA A 592 -22.35 21.82 -10.45
C ALA A 592 -21.45 21.12 -9.43
N PHE A 593 -20.14 21.02 -9.71
CA PHE A 593 -19.17 20.49 -8.75
C PHE A 593 -18.98 21.40 -7.53
N ASN A 594 -19.00 22.73 -7.71
CA ASN A 594 -18.96 23.68 -6.59
C ASN A 594 -20.20 23.57 -5.70
N ASP A 595 -21.38 23.40 -6.29
CA ASP A 595 -22.63 23.20 -5.55
C ASP A 595 -22.58 21.90 -4.74
N TRP A 596 -22.10 20.80 -5.34
CA TRP A 596 -21.84 19.55 -4.64
C TRP A 596 -20.86 19.73 -3.48
N THR A 597 -19.74 20.43 -3.71
CA THR A 597 -18.71 20.73 -2.70
C THR A 597 -19.31 21.50 -1.52
N ASN A 598 -20.08 22.56 -1.80
CA ASN A 598 -20.76 23.36 -0.77
C ASN A 598 -21.79 22.53 0.01
N ASN A 599 -22.54 21.64 -0.65
CA ASN A 599 -23.48 20.75 0.02
C ASN A 599 -22.78 19.77 0.96
N MET A 600 -21.67 19.17 0.53
CA MET A 600 -20.85 18.28 1.37
C MET A 600 -20.26 19.03 2.57
N ILE A 601 -19.73 20.23 2.37
CA ILE A 601 -19.23 21.08 3.45
C ILE A 601 -20.36 21.43 4.42
N LYS A 602 -21.54 21.83 3.94
CA LYS A 602 -22.71 22.07 4.78
C LYS A 602 -23.11 20.84 5.59
N THR A 603 -23.04 19.65 4.99
CA THR A 603 -23.25 18.38 5.68
C THR A 603 -22.23 18.17 6.79
N ILE A 604 -20.93 18.39 6.54
CA ILE A 604 -19.87 18.37 7.56
C ILE A 604 -20.18 19.36 8.69
N ARG A 605 -20.46 20.62 8.36
CA ARG A 605 -20.74 21.69 9.34
C ARG A 605 -21.99 21.42 10.17
N SER A 606 -23.01 20.79 9.61
CA SER A 606 -24.24 20.45 10.34
C SER A 606 -24.04 19.48 11.51
N THR A 607 -22.91 18.75 11.54
CA THR A 607 -22.53 17.91 12.68
C THR A 607 -21.96 18.72 13.86
N GLY A 608 -21.58 19.98 13.62
CA GLY A 608 -20.78 20.82 14.52
C GLY A 608 -19.28 20.80 14.22
N SER A 609 -18.81 20.06 13.21
CA SER A 609 -17.39 20.05 12.84
C SER A 609 -16.93 21.41 12.33
N THR A 610 -15.78 21.86 12.85
CA THR A 610 -15.10 23.08 12.42
C THR A 610 -13.79 22.78 11.69
N GLN A 611 -13.48 21.52 11.40
CA GLN A 611 -12.21 21.09 10.80
C GLN A 611 -12.04 21.62 9.37
N ALA A 612 -10.80 21.80 8.91
CA ALA A 612 -10.54 22.27 7.55
C ALA A 612 -11.06 21.25 6.52
N VAL A 613 -11.57 21.76 5.40
CA VAL A 613 -12.08 20.94 4.29
C VAL A 613 -11.41 21.36 2.98
N THR A 614 -11.00 20.40 2.17
CA THR A 614 -10.47 20.60 0.81
C THR A 614 -11.15 19.64 -0.16
N VAL A 615 -10.87 19.83 -1.44
CA VAL A 615 -11.02 18.83 -2.49
C VAL A 615 -9.65 18.64 -3.14
N GLY A 616 -9.39 17.47 -3.70
CA GLY A 616 -8.24 17.22 -4.56
C GLY A 616 -8.43 17.78 -5.97
N GLN A 617 -7.36 17.73 -6.76
CA GLN A 617 -7.31 18.23 -8.14
C GLN A 617 -7.62 17.11 -9.14
N ASP A 618 -8.37 17.40 -10.20
CA ASP A 618 -8.63 16.45 -11.29
C ASP A 618 -7.31 15.97 -11.96
N GLU A 619 -7.20 14.66 -12.23
CA GLU A 619 -6.03 14.03 -12.89
C GLU A 619 -5.78 14.57 -14.31
N GLY A 620 -6.74 15.28 -14.92
CA GLY A 620 -6.55 15.94 -16.21
C GLY A 620 -5.73 17.24 -16.16
N GLY A 621 -5.32 17.70 -14.98
CA GLY A 621 -4.62 18.98 -14.78
C GLY A 621 -5.48 20.21 -15.10
N VAL A 622 -4.85 21.31 -15.56
CA VAL A 622 -5.48 22.65 -15.57
C VAL A 622 -6.07 23.13 -16.92
N THR A 623 -6.36 22.23 -17.87
CA THR A 623 -6.74 22.64 -19.25
C THR A 623 -8.25 22.80 -19.49
N ASN A 624 -9.05 21.76 -19.27
CA ASN A 624 -10.49 21.73 -19.54
C ASN A 624 -11.28 20.93 -18.48
N ARG A 625 -10.89 21.12 -17.22
CA ARG A 625 -11.19 20.25 -16.07
C ARG A 625 -11.75 21.01 -14.91
N LEU A 626 -12.05 20.32 -13.82
CA LEU A 626 -12.30 20.99 -12.55
C LEU A 626 -11.03 21.77 -12.16
N LEU A 627 -11.14 23.09 -12.02
CA LEU A 627 -9.98 23.96 -11.76
C LEU A 627 -10.06 24.56 -10.36
N ASP A 628 -8.92 24.64 -9.71
CA ASP A 628 -8.77 25.23 -8.37
C ASP A 628 -9.29 26.67 -8.29
N GLN A 629 -9.23 27.43 -9.39
CA GLN A 629 -9.76 28.80 -9.43
C GLN A 629 -11.29 28.85 -9.29
N PHE A 630 -12.01 27.86 -9.83
CA PHE A 630 -13.45 27.74 -9.63
C PHE A 630 -13.77 27.10 -8.29
N ILE A 631 -13.08 26.01 -7.95
CA ILE A 631 -13.26 25.30 -6.67
C ILE A 631 -13.06 26.23 -5.48
N ALA A 632 -12.11 27.16 -5.55
CA ALA A 632 -11.85 28.11 -4.49
C ALA A 632 -13.02 29.08 -4.22
N GLU A 633 -13.97 29.23 -5.13
CA GLU A 633 -15.21 29.99 -4.89
C GLU A 633 -16.18 29.26 -3.95
N SER A 634 -15.98 27.95 -3.74
CA SER A 634 -16.70 27.18 -2.72
C SER A 634 -16.15 27.44 -1.31
N ASP A 635 -16.85 26.91 -0.31
CA ASP A 635 -16.50 27.05 1.12
C ASP A 635 -15.26 26.22 1.55
N VAL A 636 -14.48 25.67 0.61
CA VAL A 636 -13.22 24.99 0.92
C VAL A 636 -12.28 25.91 1.68
N THR A 637 -11.57 25.31 2.64
CA THR A 637 -10.67 26.01 3.56
C THR A 637 -9.31 26.28 2.91
N TYR A 638 -8.89 25.45 1.97
CA TYR A 638 -7.67 25.56 1.14
C TYR A 638 -7.89 24.80 -0.19
N THR A 639 -6.98 24.99 -1.15
CA THR A 639 -6.94 24.22 -2.41
C THR A 639 -5.79 23.21 -2.40
N CYS A 640 -5.84 22.22 -3.28
CA CYS A 640 -4.84 21.16 -3.39
C CYS A 640 -4.41 21.01 -4.84
N ASN A 641 -3.14 20.66 -5.08
CA ASN A 641 -2.57 20.54 -6.41
C ASN A 641 -1.62 19.34 -6.51
N HIS A 642 -1.76 18.56 -7.56
CA HIS A 642 -1.04 17.31 -7.82
C HIS A 642 0.04 17.55 -8.89
N THR A 643 1.27 17.91 -8.52
CA THR A 643 2.30 18.31 -9.52
C THR A 643 3.12 17.13 -10.04
N TRP A 644 2.66 16.45 -11.09
CA TRP A 644 3.46 15.44 -11.80
C TRP A 644 3.28 15.47 -13.34
N TRP A 645 2.74 16.57 -13.89
CA TRP A 645 2.46 16.71 -15.31
C TRP A 645 3.69 17.18 -16.10
N GLN A 646 4.46 18.11 -15.53
CA GLN A 646 5.68 18.64 -16.12
C GLN A 646 6.79 18.70 -15.07
N ASP A 647 7.52 17.59 -14.89
CA ASP A 647 8.67 17.51 -13.98
C ASP A 647 9.72 18.60 -14.24
N ASP A 648 9.83 19.09 -15.48
CA ASP A 648 10.74 20.18 -15.87
C ASP A 648 10.18 21.59 -15.56
N ALA A 649 8.92 21.71 -15.12
CA ALA A 649 8.22 22.97 -14.88
C ALA A 649 7.47 23.02 -13.52
N LEU A 650 7.92 22.25 -12.52
CA LEU A 650 7.24 22.11 -11.21
C LEU A 650 6.87 23.43 -10.52
N LEU A 651 7.67 24.49 -10.67
CA LEU A 651 7.33 25.83 -10.17
C LEU A 651 6.06 26.37 -10.83
N TRP A 652 5.96 26.24 -12.15
CA TRP A 652 4.80 26.69 -12.91
C TRP A 652 3.57 25.85 -12.56
N ASP A 653 3.75 24.54 -12.49
CA ASP A 653 2.72 23.59 -12.07
C ASP A 653 2.22 23.84 -10.64
N SER A 654 3.02 24.47 -9.78
CA SER A 654 2.62 24.82 -8.40
C SER A 654 1.99 26.21 -8.26
N VAL A 655 2.41 27.16 -9.08
CA VAL A 655 2.00 28.58 -8.97
C VAL A 655 0.73 28.88 -9.77
N VAL A 656 0.61 28.34 -10.98
CA VAL A 656 -0.56 28.59 -11.85
C VAL A 656 -1.88 28.13 -11.22
N PRO A 657 -1.98 26.93 -10.60
CA PRO A 657 -3.23 26.50 -9.96
C PRO A 657 -3.53 27.21 -8.64
N LYS A 658 -2.56 27.94 -8.05
CA LYS A 658 -2.79 28.63 -6.77
C LYS A 658 -3.84 29.72 -6.91
N THR A 659 -4.89 29.63 -6.09
CA THR A 659 -5.87 30.71 -5.95
C THR A 659 -5.39 31.76 -4.93
N PRO A 660 -5.54 33.07 -5.20
CA PRO A 660 -5.32 34.11 -4.22
C PRO A 660 -6.14 33.89 -2.95
N GLU A 661 -5.61 34.34 -1.81
CA GLU A 661 -6.32 34.33 -0.51
C GLU A 661 -6.69 32.94 0.04
N LYS A 662 -6.23 31.86 -0.61
CA LYS A 662 -6.29 30.50 -0.08
C LYS A 662 -4.90 29.85 -0.08
N PRO A 663 -4.52 29.10 0.98
CA PRO A 663 -3.36 28.22 0.92
C PRO A 663 -3.56 27.17 -0.17
N ASN A 664 -2.47 26.79 -0.81
CA ASN A 664 -2.45 25.68 -1.77
C ASN A 664 -1.53 24.59 -1.21
N LEU A 665 -2.07 23.39 -1.00
CA LEU A 665 -1.28 22.22 -0.60
C LEU A 665 -0.81 21.50 -1.85
N VAL A 666 0.47 21.15 -1.90
CA VAL A 666 1.07 20.34 -2.98
C VAL A 666 1.38 18.96 -2.46
#